data_AF-A0A971K1P7-F1
#
_entry.id   AF-A0A971K1P7-F1
#
_cell.length_a   1.000
_cell.length_b   1.000
_cell.length_c   1.000
_cell.angle_alpha   90.00
_cell.angle_beta   90.00
_cell.angle_gamma   90.00
#
_symmetry.space_group_name_H-M   'P 1'
#
loop_
_entity.id
_entity.type
_entity.pdbx_description
1 polymer ?
#
loop_
_entity_poly.entity_id
_entity_poly.type
_entity_poly.pdbx_seq_one_letter_code
_entity_poly.pdbx_strand_id
1 'polypeptide(L)'
;MAQTKDSLIKNITLSIFAAIIIIYVLFSGPPVGLSDNGDFERVLYSNGLDYSVPAEQRRFIYQNNFHIAYRGDTEQEKILNALFHVEDFQNYPSIQNVFIKLSIGANILLNNITGTDNRIYRIEVLGLIYMFLYGLALFALFSSIRIKRQWLDVALKLFIIIMLCDVGYVLYFNSLYGEALQSIFFVFSIAFGITLFHERPRRRNYLLFILSMLCYGWSKFANIPVTFLVLIFLLPGVLVLFGKKNRLFVVLSTTGVLVFLMVLYISVPKWMEFQTNYNSVFFGVLRNKDERQTQEYVQDLNLPHYMQKLKNTNYYMPSVKETINSEQFREDFSKINKFKIAMFYLKHPGYFLEKLHITALNSGMIRPVYLSNYGPQEPRLTFCTTFEFWGGLRKILPFDQLWFNFLIMLAVFVYLFYKGVIVYKENRVKAFLFMGAALAITSCAFYNFCIPYIANGEGDIAKHLFSYIQSADFIVMLLIYLLLDGVIINVSIFERISKRKRVLIPVALACGFCIILVSYGLAALTSSRKTGMIGAFIELGEHNGKKITWQIINNENGVYTLLAVEPVTKGSFSESVPSNTVPEKYGSNIWVNSKIRAYLNGDFLKCFSDEELALFVSVKHKVLLSSGNISLKETGNQELFWSHIPVLSDRDYDNSYAVNVHDIVTLPNLKQVASMSRNGMKIKKAVPYWLDTPYYSNDSMLRIVEKDGYIYMKDAITEDIGIVPCIYLRSGWSMEGKGTLREPYRR
;
A
#
# COMPACT_ATOMS: atom_id res chain seq x y z
N MET A 1 7.45 -31.16 -32.72
CA MET A 1 7.26 -31.93 -31.48
C MET A 1 8.36 -31.63 -30.46
N ALA A 2 9.64 -31.66 -30.84
CA ALA A 2 10.77 -31.28 -29.97
C ALA A 2 10.67 -29.83 -29.43
N GLN A 3 10.52 -28.82 -30.30
CA GLN A 3 10.39 -27.41 -29.88
C GLN A 3 9.20 -27.15 -28.93
N THR A 4 8.11 -27.91 -29.07
CA THR A 4 6.94 -27.80 -28.19
C THR A 4 7.21 -28.40 -26.82
N LYS A 5 7.95 -29.51 -26.78
CA LYS A 5 8.41 -30.17 -25.55
C LYS A 5 9.42 -29.31 -24.80
N ASP A 6 10.38 -28.70 -25.49
CA ASP A 6 11.39 -27.82 -24.90
C ASP A 6 10.76 -26.57 -24.28
N SER A 7 9.77 -25.99 -24.96
CA SER A 7 9.03 -24.84 -24.41
C SER A 7 8.21 -25.20 -23.18
N LEU A 8 7.63 -26.39 -23.14
CA LEU A 8 6.86 -26.88 -21.99
C LEU A 8 7.79 -27.11 -20.79
N ILE A 9 8.90 -27.82 -20.99
CA ILE A 9 9.90 -28.08 -19.95
C ILE A 9 10.39 -26.76 -19.36
N LYS A 10 10.81 -25.82 -20.22
CA LYS A 10 11.25 -24.48 -19.78
C LYS A 10 10.21 -23.77 -18.92
N ASN A 11 8.95 -23.74 -19.35
CA ASN A 11 7.90 -23.05 -18.61
C ASN A 11 7.63 -23.74 -17.26
N ILE A 12 7.64 -25.07 -17.21
CA ILE A 12 7.55 -25.84 -15.96
C ILE A 12 8.72 -25.50 -15.04
N THR A 13 9.95 -25.51 -15.54
CA THR A 13 11.15 -25.18 -14.76
C THR A 13 11.08 -23.78 -14.16
N LEU A 14 10.66 -22.78 -14.94
CA LEU A 14 10.52 -21.41 -14.45
C LEU A 14 9.40 -21.27 -13.40
N SER A 15 8.29 -21.98 -13.55
CA SER A 15 7.22 -21.99 -12.55
C SER A 15 7.62 -22.70 -11.26
N ILE A 16 8.38 -23.80 -11.36
CA ILE A 16 8.96 -24.47 -10.18
C ILE A 16 9.96 -23.55 -9.50
N PHE A 17 10.80 -22.84 -10.26
CA PHE A 17 11.73 -21.86 -9.71
C PHE A 17 11.00 -20.74 -8.95
N ALA A 18 9.90 -20.23 -9.50
CA ALA A 18 9.04 -19.27 -8.80
C ALA A 18 8.46 -19.84 -7.50
N ALA A 19 7.99 -21.09 -7.51
CA ALA A 19 7.50 -21.76 -6.31
C ALA A 19 8.60 -21.93 -5.24
N ILE A 20 9.83 -22.25 -5.64
CA ILE A 20 10.99 -22.35 -4.72
C ILE A 20 11.27 -20.98 -4.07
N ILE A 21 11.21 -19.88 -4.83
CA ILE A 21 11.37 -18.53 -4.28
C ILE A 21 10.27 -18.23 -3.26
N ILE A 22 9.01 -18.55 -3.57
CA ILE A 22 7.90 -18.34 -2.64
C ILE A 22 8.09 -19.15 -1.37
N ILE A 23 8.58 -20.40 -1.48
CA ILE A 23 8.91 -21.25 -0.34
C ILE A 23 10.01 -20.63 0.51
N TYR A 24 11.07 -20.12 -0.13
CA TYR A 24 12.15 -19.41 0.55
C TYR A 24 11.63 -18.17 1.28
N VAL A 25 10.75 -17.37 0.67
CA VAL A 25 10.20 -16.17 1.30
C VAL A 25 9.28 -16.51 2.49
N LEU A 26 8.40 -17.50 2.35
CA LEU A 26 7.32 -17.75 3.33
C LEU A 26 7.63 -18.81 4.40
N PHE A 27 8.55 -19.73 4.14
CA PHE A 27 8.71 -20.93 4.98
C PHE A 27 10.14 -21.27 5.39
N SER A 28 11.19 -20.59 4.89
CA SER A 28 12.57 -20.94 5.27
C SER A 28 13.08 -20.27 6.55
N GLY A 29 12.36 -19.27 7.08
CA GLY A 29 12.74 -18.49 8.25
C GLY A 29 11.69 -18.55 9.37
N PRO A 30 11.74 -17.60 10.33
CA PRO A 30 10.67 -17.44 11.30
C PRO A 30 9.31 -17.26 10.61
N PRO A 31 8.19 -17.69 11.22
CA PRO A 31 6.87 -17.54 10.64
C PRO A 31 6.61 -16.10 10.20
N VAL A 32 6.24 -15.96 8.93
CA VAL A 32 6.10 -14.66 8.27
C VAL A 32 4.79 -14.57 7.48
N GLY A 33 4.13 -13.43 7.54
CA GLY A 33 2.86 -13.17 6.86
C GLY A 33 2.43 -11.72 6.98
N LEU A 34 1.12 -11.44 6.88
CA LEU A 34 0.57 -10.11 7.17
C LEU A 34 -0.30 -10.16 8.42
N SER A 35 -0.03 -9.25 9.38
CA SER A 35 -0.85 -9.07 10.58
C SER A 35 -2.30 -8.68 10.29
N ASP A 36 -3.17 -8.99 11.24
CA ASP A 36 -4.55 -8.53 11.25
C ASP A 36 -4.66 -7.01 11.45
N ASN A 37 -5.44 -6.35 10.59
CA ASN A 37 -5.82 -4.93 10.72
C ASN A 37 -7.21 -4.74 11.36
N GLY A 38 -7.82 -5.80 11.90
CA GLY A 38 -9.20 -5.85 12.38
C GLY A 38 -10.16 -6.57 11.43
N ASP A 39 -9.68 -7.06 10.28
CA ASP A 39 -10.50 -7.73 9.27
C ASP A 39 -10.56 -9.25 9.40
N PHE A 40 -9.62 -9.86 10.12
CA PHE A 40 -9.57 -11.32 10.25
C PHE A 40 -10.77 -11.86 11.02
N GLU A 41 -11.31 -11.10 11.98
CA GLU A 41 -12.39 -11.57 12.87
C GLU A 41 -13.61 -12.10 12.10
N ARG A 42 -14.09 -11.38 11.07
CA ARG A 42 -15.21 -11.84 10.23
C ARG A 42 -14.88 -13.11 9.45
N VAL A 43 -13.60 -13.31 9.07
CA VAL A 43 -13.17 -14.49 8.31
C VAL A 43 -12.99 -15.69 9.24
N LEU A 44 -12.42 -15.46 10.42
CA LEU A 44 -12.24 -16.44 11.47
C LEU A 44 -13.59 -16.99 11.92
N TYR A 45 -14.50 -16.09 12.34
CA TYR A 45 -15.84 -16.43 12.78
C TYR A 45 -16.62 -17.25 11.72
N SER A 46 -16.69 -16.75 10.47
CA SER A 46 -17.37 -17.46 9.38
C SER A 46 -16.84 -18.86 9.12
N ASN A 47 -15.57 -19.14 9.45
CA ASN A 47 -14.95 -20.44 9.20
C ASN A 47 -14.82 -21.32 10.45
N GLY A 48 -15.39 -20.91 11.59
CA GLY A 48 -15.26 -21.65 12.86
C GLY A 48 -13.82 -21.66 13.36
N LEU A 49 -13.11 -20.55 13.19
CA LEU A 49 -11.76 -20.33 13.72
C LEU A 49 -11.79 -19.22 14.77
N ASP A 50 -10.90 -19.31 15.74
CA ASP A 50 -10.74 -18.33 16.83
C ASP A 50 -9.27 -17.95 17.03
N TYR A 51 -9.06 -16.80 17.64
CA TYR A 51 -7.73 -16.37 18.05
C TYR A 51 -7.15 -17.25 19.17
N SER A 52 -5.88 -17.63 19.03
CA SER A 52 -5.16 -18.38 20.06
C SER A 52 -4.68 -17.53 21.24
N VAL A 53 -4.67 -16.20 21.10
CA VAL A 53 -4.16 -15.27 22.12
C VAL A 53 -5.10 -14.08 22.36
N PRO A 54 -5.08 -13.47 23.57
CA PRO A 54 -5.93 -12.33 23.91
C PRO A 54 -5.66 -11.09 23.03
N ALA A 55 -6.66 -10.22 22.92
CA ALA A 55 -6.65 -9.02 22.06
C ALA A 55 -5.43 -8.10 22.26
N GLU A 56 -4.99 -7.93 23.50
CA GLU A 56 -3.85 -7.07 23.87
C GLU A 56 -2.53 -7.54 23.27
N GLN A 57 -2.36 -8.87 23.15
CA GLN A 57 -1.16 -9.49 22.61
C GLN A 57 -1.16 -9.55 21.08
N ARG A 58 -2.24 -9.14 20.40
CA ARG A 58 -2.36 -9.26 18.93
C ARG A 58 -1.87 -8.03 18.18
N ARG A 59 -1.82 -6.87 18.84
CA ARG A 59 -1.55 -5.60 18.16
C ARG A 59 -0.09 -5.52 17.69
N PHE A 60 0.08 -5.14 16.43
CA PHE A 60 1.39 -4.89 15.79
C PHE A 60 2.32 -6.11 15.68
N ILE A 61 1.78 -7.33 15.79
CA ILE A 61 2.52 -8.58 15.56
C ILE A 61 1.77 -9.49 14.57
N TYR A 62 2.50 -10.35 13.86
CA TYR A 62 1.90 -11.35 12.99
C TYR A 62 1.51 -12.61 13.78
N GLN A 63 0.39 -13.22 13.40
CA GLN A 63 -0.13 -14.44 14.01
C GLN A 63 -0.29 -15.51 12.95
N ASN A 64 0.30 -16.66 13.21
CA ASN A 64 0.25 -17.80 12.31
C ASN A 64 -0.60 -18.97 12.83
N ASN A 65 -0.86 -19.01 14.13
CA ASN A 65 -1.66 -20.05 14.77
C ASN A 65 -3.01 -19.51 15.24
N PHE A 66 -4.06 -20.27 14.96
CA PHE A 66 -5.44 -20.05 15.38
C PHE A 66 -6.02 -21.34 15.96
N HIS A 67 -7.21 -21.28 16.55
CA HIS A 67 -7.91 -22.46 17.05
C HIS A 67 -9.11 -22.81 16.18
N ILE A 68 -9.33 -24.10 15.95
CA ILE A 68 -10.54 -24.63 15.32
C ILE A 68 -11.62 -24.77 16.39
N ALA A 69 -12.72 -24.05 16.23
CA ALA A 69 -13.90 -24.17 17.05
C ALA A 69 -14.75 -25.36 16.57
N TYR A 70 -14.52 -26.53 17.14
CA TYR A 70 -15.34 -27.71 16.87
C TYR A 70 -16.73 -27.57 17.49
N ARG A 71 -17.76 -27.47 16.64
CA ARG A 71 -19.16 -27.32 17.04
C ARG A 71 -19.98 -28.52 16.60
N GLY A 72 -20.81 -29.06 17.47
CA GLY A 72 -21.63 -30.25 17.23
C GLY A 72 -21.66 -31.17 18.46
N ASP A 73 -22.70 -31.98 18.55
CA ASP A 73 -22.92 -32.85 19.71
C ASP A 73 -22.10 -34.15 19.59
N THR A 74 -21.91 -34.62 18.36
CA THR A 74 -21.09 -35.81 18.05
C THR A 74 -19.73 -35.45 17.45
N GLU A 75 -18.74 -36.34 17.59
CA GLU A 75 -17.41 -36.15 16.97
C GLU A 75 -17.47 -36.07 15.43
N GLN A 76 -18.41 -36.79 14.80
CA GLN A 76 -18.60 -36.74 13.36
C GLN A 76 -19.16 -35.37 12.92
N GLU A 77 -20.17 -34.86 13.63
CA GLU A 77 -20.72 -33.52 13.35
C GLU A 77 -19.69 -32.43 13.56
N LYS A 78 -18.86 -32.52 14.60
CA LYS A 78 -17.76 -31.57 14.84
C LYS A 78 -16.82 -31.48 13.64
N ILE A 79 -16.41 -32.61 13.08
CA ILE A 79 -15.52 -32.65 11.92
C ILE A 79 -16.24 -32.14 10.67
N LEU A 80 -17.47 -32.60 10.41
CA LEU A 80 -18.24 -32.15 9.24
C LEU A 80 -18.50 -30.64 9.27
N ASN A 81 -18.85 -30.09 10.43
CA ASN A 81 -19.05 -28.66 10.61
C ASN A 81 -17.75 -27.87 10.42
N ALA A 82 -16.64 -28.34 10.98
CA ALA A 82 -15.33 -27.72 10.75
C ALA A 82 -14.98 -27.65 9.25
N LEU A 83 -15.29 -28.71 8.48
CA LEU A 83 -14.93 -28.83 7.06
C LEU A 83 -15.91 -28.17 6.08
N PHE A 84 -17.20 -28.08 6.40
CA PHE A 84 -18.22 -27.68 5.40
C PHE A 84 -19.17 -26.58 5.86
N HIS A 85 -19.32 -26.35 7.17
CA HIS A 85 -20.22 -25.31 7.67
C HIS A 85 -19.56 -23.93 7.62
N VAL A 86 -20.24 -22.94 7.04
CA VAL A 86 -19.78 -21.54 7.01
C VAL A 86 -20.82 -20.68 7.73
N GLU A 87 -20.40 -20.06 8.82
CA GLU A 87 -21.26 -19.21 9.65
C GLU A 87 -21.55 -17.89 8.94
N ASP A 88 -22.82 -17.49 8.98
CA ASP A 88 -23.29 -16.23 8.41
C ASP A 88 -22.81 -15.99 6.97
N PHE A 89 -22.84 -17.02 6.12
CA PHE A 89 -22.41 -16.90 4.73
C PHE A 89 -23.09 -15.75 3.99
N GLN A 90 -24.33 -15.40 4.35
CA GLN A 90 -25.04 -14.25 3.79
C GLN A 90 -24.36 -12.90 4.11
N ASN A 91 -23.69 -12.79 5.26
CA ASN A 91 -22.97 -11.58 5.67
C ASN A 91 -21.57 -11.47 5.03
N TYR A 92 -20.96 -12.61 4.65
CA TYR A 92 -19.66 -12.62 3.98
C TYR A 92 -19.57 -13.73 2.91
N PRO A 93 -20.28 -13.57 1.78
CA PRO A 93 -20.34 -14.58 0.72
C PRO A 93 -19.08 -14.56 -0.16
N SER A 94 -17.92 -14.89 0.42
CA SER A 94 -16.61 -14.89 -0.24
C SER A 94 -16.20 -16.29 -0.68
N ILE A 95 -15.64 -16.41 -1.89
CA ILE A 95 -15.02 -17.65 -2.37
C ILE A 95 -13.84 -18.09 -1.50
N GLN A 96 -13.26 -17.16 -0.72
CA GLN A 96 -12.17 -17.42 0.20
C GLN A 96 -12.50 -18.51 1.22
N ASN A 97 -13.75 -18.60 1.67
CA ASN A 97 -14.20 -19.60 2.62
C ASN A 97 -13.95 -21.04 2.09
N VAL A 98 -14.08 -21.27 0.79
CA VAL A 98 -13.81 -22.59 0.18
C VAL A 98 -12.35 -23.01 0.39
N PHE A 99 -11.41 -22.08 0.20
CA PHE A 99 -9.98 -22.36 0.35
C PHE A 99 -9.56 -22.50 1.81
N ILE A 100 -10.18 -21.73 2.71
CA ILE A 100 -9.97 -21.86 4.16
C ILE A 100 -10.51 -23.19 4.68
N LYS A 101 -11.67 -23.64 4.20
CA LYS A 101 -12.20 -24.97 4.57
C LYS A 101 -11.31 -26.10 4.06
N LEU A 102 -10.78 -25.96 2.85
CA LEU A 102 -9.82 -26.91 2.29
C LEU A 102 -8.51 -26.93 3.08
N SER A 103 -8.03 -25.77 3.55
CA SER A 103 -6.84 -25.70 4.42
C SER A 103 -7.10 -26.25 5.82
N ILE A 104 -8.30 -26.06 6.39
CA ILE A 104 -8.69 -26.67 7.67
C ILE A 104 -8.62 -28.20 7.56
N GLY A 105 -9.17 -28.78 6.49
CA GLY A 105 -9.09 -30.23 6.27
C GLY A 105 -7.66 -30.74 6.09
N ALA A 106 -6.85 -30.04 5.30
CA ALA A 106 -5.43 -30.37 5.14
C ALA A 106 -4.65 -30.23 6.46
N ASN A 107 -4.99 -29.24 7.29
CA ASN A 107 -4.36 -29.00 8.58
C ASN A 107 -4.73 -30.08 9.60
N ILE A 108 -5.99 -30.53 9.66
CA ILE A 108 -6.40 -31.66 10.51
C ILE A 108 -5.66 -32.94 10.09
N LEU A 109 -5.55 -33.21 8.79
CA LEU A 109 -4.78 -34.35 8.30
C LEU A 109 -3.30 -34.25 8.71
N LEU A 110 -2.70 -33.06 8.54
CA LEU A 110 -1.32 -32.82 8.96
C LEU A 110 -1.14 -33.06 10.46
N ASN A 111 -2.04 -32.53 11.29
CA ASN A 111 -2.00 -32.68 12.74
C ASN A 111 -2.11 -34.14 13.18
N ASN A 112 -2.99 -34.92 12.55
CA ASN A 112 -3.12 -36.36 12.78
C ASN A 112 -1.83 -37.11 12.42
N ILE A 113 -1.15 -36.74 11.33
CA ILE A 113 0.11 -37.37 10.90
C ILE A 113 1.26 -36.99 11.84
N THR A 114 1.32 -35.73 12.29
CA THR A 114 2.39 -35.23 13.16
C THR A 114 2.14 -35.46 14.65
N GLY A 115 0.97 -35.99 15.03
CA GLY A 115 0.57 -36.17 16.43
C GLY A 115 0.37 -34.85 17.19
N THR A 116 0.07 -33.75 16.50
CA THR A 116 -0.17 -32.44 17.13
C THR A 116 -1.67 -32.24 17.40
N ASP A 117 -2.00 -31.37 18.37
CA ASP A 117 -3.40 -31.09 18.72
C ASP A 117 -4.20 -30.64 17.49
N ASN A 118 -5.29 -31.36 17.20
CA ASN A 118 -6.19 -31.09 16.09
C ASN A 118 -6.88 -29.73 16.19
N ARG A 119 -6.93 -29.11 17.38
CA ARG A 119 -7.46 -27.75 17.56
C ARG A 119 -6.56 -26.67 16.99
N ILE A 120 -5.27 -26.94 16.79
CA ILE A 120 -4.32 -25.93 16.30
C ILE A 120 -4.44 -25.82 14.78
N TYR A 121 -4.84 -24.65 14.29
CA TYR A 121 -4.84 -24.30 12.87
C TYR A 121 -3.62 -23.45 12.52
N ARG A 122 -2.79 -23.94 11.59
CA ARG A 122 -1.62 -23.22 11.07
C ARG A 122 -1.97 -22.55 9.74
N ILE A 123 -1.86 -21.23 9.67
CA ILE A 123 -2.20 -20.48 8.45
C ILE A 123 -1.26 -20.79 7.28
N GLU A 124 -0.06 -21.31 7.55
CA GLU A 124 0.90 -21.78 6.56
C GLU A 124 0.32 -22.87 5.64
N VAL A 125 -0.63 -23.67 6.13
CA VAL A 125 -1.32 -24.69 5.31
C VAL A 125 -2.15 -24.02 4.21
N LEU A 126 -2.81 -22.91 4.52
CA LEU A 126 -3.50 -22.08 3.52
C LEU A 126 -2.49 -21.44 2.57
N GLY A 127 -1.37 -20.95 3.10
CA GLY A 127 -0.26 -20.42 2.31
C GLY A 127 0.29 -21.40 1.28
N LEU A 128 0.42 -22.69 1.64
CA LEU A 128 0.84 -23.75 0.72
C LEU A 128 -0.16 -23.98 -0.42
N ILE A 129 -1.47 -23.95 -0.13
CA ILE A 129 -2.52 -24.06 -1.15
C ILE A 129 -2.46 -22.87 -2.11
N TYR A 130 -2.33 -21.65 -1.58
CA TYR A 130 -2.20 -20.44 -2.40
C TYR A 130 -0.91 -20.43 -3.23
N MET A 131 0.22 -20.86 -2.66
CA MET A 131 1.48 -21.01 -3.38
C MET A 131 1.34 -21.98 -4.56
N PHE A 132 0.72 -23.13 -4.34
CA PHE A 132 0.47 -24.12 -5.40
C PHE A 132 -0.38 -23.52 -6.54
N LEU A 133 -1.50 -22.87 -6.19
CA LEU A 133 -2.38 -22.23 -7.16
C LEU A 133 -1.69 -21.09 -7.91
N TYR A 134 -0.84 -20.32 -7.23
CA TYR A 134 -0.08 -19.25 -7.85
C TYR A 134 1.01 -19.78 -8.80
N GLY A 135 1.67 -20.88 -8.44
CA GLY A 135 2.60 -21.59 -9.33
C GLY A 135 1.91 -22.04 -10.62
N LEU A 136 0.67 -22.55 -10.53
CA LEU A 136 -0.17 -22.87 -11.69
C LEU A 136 -0.55 -21.63 -12.49
N ALA A 137 -0.84 -20.50 -11.83
CA ALA A 137 -1.16 -19.24 -12.49
C ALA A 137 0.05 -18.69 -13.26
N LEU A 138 1.24 -18.71 -12.67
CA LEU A 138 2.49 -18.34 -13.33
C LEU A 138 2.82 -19.29 -14.49
N PHE A 139 2.59 -20.59 -14.33
CA PHE A 139 2.73 -21.56 -15.43
C PHE A 139 1.80 -21.25 -16.60
N ALA A 140 0.53 -20.94 -16.31
CA ALA A 140 -0.43 -20.50 -17.32
C ALA A 140 0.04 -19.22 -18.01
N LEU A 141 0.54 -18.24 -17.25
CA LEU A 141 1.07 -16.98 -17.78
C LEU A 141 2.26 -17.22 -18.71
N PHE A 142 3.29 -17.96 -18.26
CA PHE A 142 4.48 -18.28 -19.06
C PHE A 142 4.17 -19.09 -20.31
N SER A 143 3.10 -19.88 -20.28
CA SER A 143 2.59 -20.64 -21.42
C SER A 143 1.78 -19.78 -22.40
N SER A 144 1.21 -18.68 -21.92
CA SER A 144 0.43 -17.73 -22.75
C SER A 144 1.32 -16.74 -23.51
N ILE A 145 2.47 -16.36 -22.95
CA ILE A 145 3.42 -15.40 -23.52
C ILE A 145 4.63 -16.09 -24.17
N ARG A 146 5.07 -15.56 -25.32
CA ARG A 146 6.27 -16.06 -26.00
C ARG A 146 6.96 -14.97 -26.80
N ILE A 147 8.25 -14.76 -26.54
CA ILE A 147 9.13 -13.95 -27.37
C ILE A 147 9.90 -14.84 -28.35
N LYS A 148 10.13 -14.38 -29.58
CA LYS A 148 10.83 -15.16 -30.63
C LYS A 148 12.25 -15.56 -30.22
N ARG A 149 13.01 -14.64 -29.62
CA ARG A 149 14.38 -14.88 -29.12
C ARG A 149 14.31 -15.54 -27.74
N GLN A 150 14.86 -16.74 -27.62
CA GLN A 150 14.74 -17.55 -26.41
C GLN A 150 15.33 -16.88 -25.15
N TRP A 151 16.49 -16.23 -25.25
CA TRP A 151 17.10 -15.57 -24.10
C TRP A 151 16.27 -14.36 -23.62
N LEU A 152 15.64 -13.60 -24.53
CA LEU A 152 14.72 -12.51 -24.17
C LEU A 152 13.43 -13.04 -23.54
N ASP A 153 12.92 -14.18 -24.02
CA ASP A 153 11.77 -14.86 -23.43
C ASP A 153 12.05 -15.31 -21.99
N VAL A 154 13.23 -15.90 -21.75
CA VAL A 154 13.68 -16.29 -20.41
C VAL A 154 13.91 -15.06 -19.53
N ALA A 155 14.59 -14.03 -20.03
CA ALA A 155 14.85 -12.79 -19.28
C ALA A 155 13.55 -12.09 -18.86
N LEU A 156 12.57 -11.99 -19.75
CA LEU A 156 11.24 -11.47 -19.41
C LEU A 156 10.58 -12.30 -18.31
N LYS A 157 10.58 -13.63 -18.43
CA LYS A 157 9.95 -14.50 -17.43
C LYS A 157 10.65 -14.43 -16.07
N LEU A 158 11.99 -14.32 -16.04
CA LEU A 158 12.73 -14.07 -14.80
C LEU A 158 12.38 -12.70 -14.19
N PHE A 159 12.24 -11.66 -15.02
CA PHE A 159 11.76 -10.35 -14.55
C PHE A 159 10.35 -10.44 -13.94
N ILE A 160 9.44 -11.19 -14.58
CA ILE A 160 8.10 -11.47 -14.02
C ILE A 160 8.20 -12.16 -12.67
N ILE A 161 9.12 -13.12 -12.50
CA ILE A 161 9.33 -13.79 -11.21
C ILE A 161 9.84 -12.80 -10.15
N ILE A 162 10.83 -11.97 -10.46
CA ILE A 162 11.36 -10.95 -9.55
C ILE A 162 10.23 -10.01 -9.06
N MET A 163 9.30 -9.69 -9.95
CA MET A 163 8.22 -8.76 -9.68
C MET A 163 7.03 -9.39 -8.94
N LEU A 164 6.56 -10.55 -9.40
CA LEU A 164 5.35 -11.21 -8.91
C LEU A 164 5.59 -12.15 -7.73
N CYS A 165 6.84 -12.54 -7.46
CA CYS A 165 7.24 -13.28 -6.27
C CYS A 165 7.87 -12.37 -5.20
N ASP A 166 7.85 -11.05 -5.39
CA ASP A 166 8.25 -10.09 -4.37
C ASP A 166 7.45 -10.29 -3.07
N VAL A 167 8.13 -10.13 -1.94
CA VAL A 167 7.56 -10.30 -0.59
C VAL A 167 6.32 -9.44 -0.36
N GLY A 168 6.23 -8.27 -1.00
CA GLY A 168 5.04 -7.41 -0.95
C GLY A 168 3.77 -8.09 -1.46
N TYR A 169 3.88 -9.04 -2.41
CA TYR A 169 2.76 -9.81 -2.95
C TYR A 169 2.52 -11.12 -2.21
N VAL A 170 3.58 -11.87 -1.93
CA VAL A 170 3.43 -13.27 -1.47
C VAL A 170 3.11 -13.37 0.02
N LEU A 171 3.39 -12.36 0.84
CA LEU A 171 3.01 -12.37 2.27
C LEU A 171 1.50 -12.47 2.50
N TYR A 172 0.69 -12.01 1.54
CA TYR A 172 -0.75 -12.19 1.60
C TYR A 172 -1.16 -13.68 1.64
N PHE A 173 -0.31 -14.60 1.18
CA PHE A 173 -0.63 -16.03 1.19
C PHE A 173 -0.68 -16.60 2.62
N ASN A 174 0.15 -16.07 3.52
CA ASN A 174 0.12 -16.37 4.95
C ASN A 174 -0.74 -15.31 5.68
N SER A 175 -1.98 -15.12 5.23
CA SER A 175 -2.94 -14.18 5.83
C SER A 175 -4.39 -14.57 5.50
N LEU A 176 -5.35 -14.02 6.24
CA LEU A 176 -6.78 -14.18 5.95
C LEU A 176 -7.34 -13.04 5.08
N TYR A 177 -6.48 -12.35 4.34
CA TYR A 177 -6.90 -11.32 3.38
C TYR A 177 -7.34 -11.94 2.04
N GLY A 178 -8.44 -11.43 1.47
CA GLY A 178 -8.95 -11.86 0.15
C GLY A 178 -8.02 -11.50 -1.01
N GLU A 179 -7.09 -10.57 -0.78
CA GLU A 179 -6.05 -10.10 -1.69
C GLU A 179 -5.16 -11.25 -2.23
N ALA A 180 -4.95 -12.32 -1.45
CA ALA A 180 -4.21 -13.50 -1.91
C ALA A 180 -4.89 -14.17 -3.11
N LEU A 181 -6.18 -14.49 -2.98
CA LEU A 181 -6.98 -15.09 -4.04
C LEU A 181 -7.22 -14.12 -5.19
N GLN A 182 -7.45 -12.84 -4.88
CA GLN A 182 -7.52 -11.80 -5.89
C GLN A 182 -6.27 -11.83 -6.77
N SER A 183 -5.08 -11.88 -6.17
CA SER A 183 -3.82 -11.89 -6.90
C SER A 183 -3.70 -13.12 -7.81
N ILE A 184 -3.99 -14.31 -7.29
CA ILE A 184 -3.95 -15.57 -8.05
C ILE A 184 -4.90 -15.52 -9.27
N PHE A 185 -6.16 -15.14 -9.07
CA PHE A 185 -7.14 -15.12 -10.14
C PHE A 185 -6.95 -13.95 -11.11
N PHE A 186 -6.29 -12.87 -10.68
CA PHE A 186 -5.85 -11.81 -11.57
C PHE A 186 -4.81 -12.33 -12.58
N VAL A 187 -3.81 -13.07 -12.10
CA VAL A 187 -2.79 -13.69 -12.98
C VAL A 187 -3.41 -14.71 -13.93
N PHE A 188 -4.32 -15.59 -13.45
CA PHE A 188 -5.06 -16.51 -14.32
C PHE A 188 -5.87 -15.77 -15.39
N SER A 189 -6.56 -14.69 -15.02
CA SER A 189 -7.37 -13.90 -15.95
C SER A 189 -6.53 -13.28 -17.05
N ILE A 190 -5.34 -12.77 -16.73
CA ILE A 190 -4.40 -12.27 -17.73
C ILE A 190 -3.89 -13.40 -18.61
N ALA A 191 -3.41 -14.49 -18.01
CA ALA A 191 -2.87 -15.64 -18.74
C ALA A 191 -3.89 -16.20 -19.75
N PHE A 192 -5.12 -16.48 -19.31
CA PHE A 192 -6.17 -17.01 -20.19
C PHE A 192 -6.72 -15.94 -21.14
N GLY A 193 -6.77 -14.67 -20.74
CA GLY A 193 -7.11 -13.55 -21.62
C GLY A 193 -6.16 -13.43 -22.82
N ILE A 194 -4.85 -13.57 -22.60
CA ILE A 194 -3.83 -13.57 -23.66
C ILE A 194 -4.05 -14.72 -24.66
N THR A 195 -4.51 -15.89 -24.21
CA THR A 195 -4.78 -17.02 -25.12
C THR A 195 -5.89 -16.75 -26.14
N LEU A 196 -6.76 -15.75 -25.92
CA LEU A 196 -7.77 -15.31 -26.89
C LEU A 196 -7.14 -14.60 -28.10
N PHE A 197 -5.92 -14.08 -27.97
CA PHE A 197 -5.17 -13.40 -29.04
C PHE A 197 -4.36 -14.37 -29.91
N HIS A 198 -4.27 -15.65 -29.53
CA HIS A 198 -3.63 -16.69 -30.33
C HIS A 198 -4.41 -16.94 -31.64
N GLU A 199 -3.78 -17.60 -32.63
CA GLU A 199 -4.38 -17.74 -33.97
C GLU A 199 -5.65 -18.58 -34.02
N ARG A 200 -5.77 -19.59 -33.15
CA ARG A 200 -6.91 -20.51 -33.11
C ARG A 200 -7.32 -20.83 -31.67
N PRO A 201 -7.94 -19.88 -30.96
CA PRO A 201 -8.41 -20.12 -29.60
C PRO A 201 -9.59 -21.10 -29.61
N ARG A 202 -9.57 -22.03 -28.65
CA ARG A 202 -10.62 -23.04 -28.48
C ARG A 202 -11.67 -22.55 -27.49
N ARG A 203 -12.87 -23.16 -27.50
CA ARG A 203 -13.92 -22.87 -26.50
C ARG A 203 -13.40 -23.01 -25.05
N ARG A 204 -12.53 -24.00 -24.80
CA ARG A 204 -11.87 -24.19 -23.50
C ARG A 204 -11.11 -22.95 -23.03
N ASN A 205 -10.41 -22.25 -23.93
CA ASN A 205 -9.64 -21.05 -23.58
C ASN A 205 -10.57 -19.95 -23.03
N TYR A 206 -11.73 -19.78 -23.68
CA TYR A 206 -12.72 -18.82 -23.23
C TYR A 206 -13.42 -19.23 -21.94
N LEU A 207 -13.70 -20.52 -21.75
CA LEU A 207 -14.22 -21.04 -20.48
C LEU A 207 -13.26 -20.78 -19.33
N LEU A 208 -11.96 -21.05 -19.53
CA LEU A 208 -10.93 -20.80 -18.52
C LEU A 208 -10.83 -19.31 -18.20
N PHE A 209 -10.88 -18.45 -19.21
CA PHE A 209 -10.89 -17.00 -19.04
C PHE A 209 -12.12 -16.51 -18.25
N ILE A 210 -13.33 -16.94 -18.63
CA ILE A 210 -14.55 -16.55 -17.92
C ILE A 210 -14.55 -17.08 -16.47
N LEU A 211 -14.09 -18.31 -16.25
CA LEU A 211 -14.02 -18.89 -14.91
C LEU A 211 -13.00 -18.14 -14.05
N SER A 212 -11.84 -17.75 -14.60
CA SER A 212 -10.90 -16.90 -13.87
C SER A 212 -11.47 -15.53 -13.55
N MET A 213 -12.24 -14.92 -14.46
CA MET A 213 -12.91 -13.64 -14.22
C MET A 213 -14.00 -13.74 -13.15
N LEU A 214 -14.74 -14.86 -13.11
CA LEU A 214 -15.71 -15.17 -12.07
C LEU A 214 -15.03 -15.24 -10.69
N CYS A 215 -13.98 -16.05 -10.57
CA CYS A 215 -13.24 -16.19 -9.31
C CYS A 215 -12.53 -14.90 -8.89
N TYR A 216 -12.00 -14.12 -9.85
CA TYR A 216 -11.43 -12.80 -9.58
C TYR A 216 -12.49 -11.83 -9.02
N GLY A 217 -13.66 -11.74 -9.67
CA GLY A 217 -14.76 -10.90 -9.17
C GLY A 217 -15.28 -11.34 -7.80
N TRP A 218 -15.35 -12.65 -7.55
CA TRP A 218 -15.83 -13.22 -6.29
C TRP A 218 -14.80 -13.17 -5.15
N SER A 219 -13.51 -12.97 -5.44
CA SER A 219 -12.47 -12.83 -4.41
C SER A 219 -12.67 -11.60 -3.51
N LYS A 220 -13.24 -10.51 -4.06
CA LYS A 220 -13.49 -9.26 -3.34
C LYS A 220 -14.54 -8.44 -4.08
N PHE A 221 -15.53 -7.88 -3.37
CA PHE A 221 -16.62 -7.12 -3.99
C PHE A 221 -16.14 -5.93 -4.84
N ALA A 222 -15.02 -5.31 -4.47
CA ALA A 222 -14.40 -4.21 -5.23
C ALA A 222 -13.97 -4.62 -6.66
N ASN A 223 -13.73 -5.92 -6.90
CA ASN A 223 -13.32 -6.46 -8.20
C ASN A 223 -14.51 -6.74 -9.13
N ILE A 224 -15.76 -6.74 -8.62
CA ILE A 224 -16.94 -7.04 -9.44
C ILE A 224 -17.06 -6.03 -10.61
N PRO A 225 -17.02 -4.71 -10.40
CA PRO A 225 -17.08 -3.76 -11.52
C PRO A 225 -15.91 -3.89 -12.49
N VAL A 226 -14.72 -4.25 -12.01
CA VAL A 226 -13.55 -4.54 -12.85
C VAL A 226 -13.84 -5.70 -13.79
N THR A 227 -14.44 -6.79 -13.28
CA THR A 227 -14.85 -7.92 -14.11
C THR A 227 -15.87 -7.52 -15.18
N PHE A 228 -16.84 -6.67 -14.84
CA PHE A 228 -17.80 -6.15 -15.80
C PHE A 228 -17.12 -5.38 -16.93
N LEU A 229 -16.22 -4.45 -16.60
CA LEU A 229 -15.48 -3.65 -17.59
C LEU A 229 -14.70 -4.54 -18.55
N VAL A 230 -13.93 -5.51 -18.03
CA VAL A 230 -13.15 -6.44 -18.86
C VAL A 230 -14.04 -7.24 -19.81
N LEU A 231 -15.10 -7.85 -19.29
CA LEU A 231 -15.98 -8.71 -20.09
C LEU A 231 -16.72 -7.90 -21.16
N ILE A 232 -17.25 -6.72 -20.82
CA ILE A 232 -17.98 -5.85 -21.76
C ILE A 232 -17.06 -5.35 -22.88
N PHE A 233 -15.87 -4.84 -22.55
CA PHE A 233 -14.97 -4.28 -23.57
C PHE A 233 -14.34 -5.34 -24.48
N LEU A 234 -14.12 -6.56 -23.99
CA LEU A 234 -13.61 -7.66 -24.82
C LEU A 234 -14.72 -8.38 -25.63
N LEU A 235 -15.98 -8.27 -25.22
CA LEU A 235 -17.10 -9.00 -25.83
C LEU A 235 -17.19 -8.83 -27.35
N PRO A 236 -17.08 -7.62 -27.95
CA PRO A 236 -17.12 -7.47 -29.40
C PRO A 236 -16.06 -8.32 -30.11
N GLY A 237 -14.81 -8.31 -29.62
CA GLY A 237 -13.72 -9.11 -30.19
C GLY A 237 -13.96 -10.60 -30.06
N VAL A 238 -14.48 -11.05 -28.91
CA VAL A 238 -14.80 -12.46 -28.65
C VAL A 238 -15.97 -12.96 -29.51
N LEU A 239 -17.00 -12.14 -29.71
CA LEU A 239 -18.13 -12.51 -30.57
C LEU A 239 -17.70 -12.69 -32.03
N VAL A 240 -16.82 -11.81 -32.53
CA VAL A 240 -16.26 -11.96 -33.89
C VAL A 240 -15.33 -13.17 -33.96
N LEU A 241 -14.52 -13.40 -32.92
CA LEU A 241 -13.58 -14.53 -32.84
C LEU A 241 -14.28 -15.89 -32.99
N PHE A 242 -15.36 -16.12 -32.26
CA PHE A 242 -16.04 -17.41 -32.23
C PHE A 242 -17.14 -17.56 -33.29
N GLY A 243 -17.52 -16.46 -33.95
CA GLY A 243 -18.47 -16.43 -35.05
C GLY A 243 -19.91 -16.80 -34.65
N LYS A 244 -20.81 -16.82 -35.64
CA LYS A 244 -22.26 -17.01 -35.42
C LYS A 244 -22.61 -18.33 -34.72
N LYS A 245 -21.93 -19.44 -35.04
CA LYS A 245 -22.22 -20.79 -34.50
C LYS A 245 -22.04 -20.88 -32.97
N ASN A 246 -21.11 -20.10 -32.42
CA ASN A 246 -20.74 -20.15 -31.00
C ASN A 246 -21.21 -18.89 -30.25
N ARG A 247 -21.91 -17.98 -30.92
CA ARG A 247 -22.31 -16.69 -30.36
C ARG A 247 -23.19 -16.86 -29.12
N LEU A 248 -24.15 -17.78 -29.19
CA LEU A 248 -25.05 -18.07 -28.08
C LEU A 248 -24.28 -18.56 -26.85
N PHE A 249 -23.33 -19.47 -27.04
CA PHE A 249 -22.46 -19.95 -25.98
C PHE A 249 -21.69 -18.81 -25.31
N VAL A 250 -21.05 -17.94 -26.09
CA VAL A 250 -20.29 -16.78 -25.59
C VAL A 250 -21.17 -15.83 -24.77
N VAL A 251 -22.36 -15.50 -25.30
CA VAL A 251 -23.30 -14.59 -24.63
C VAL A 251 -23.81 -15.23 -23.34
N LEU A 252 -24.32 -16.47 -23.37
CA LEU A 252 -24.85 -17.14 -22.19
C LEU A 252 -23.79 -17.31 -21.09
N SER A 253 -22.56 -17.71 -21.43
CA SER A 253 -21.50 -17.84 -20.42
C SER A 253 -21.09 -16.49 -19.83
N THR A 254 -21.04 -15.42 -20.64
CA THR A 254 -20.72 -14.07 -20.15
C THR A 254 -21.82 -13.56 -19.25
N THR A 255 -23.07 -13.62 -19.72
CA THR A 255 -24.25 -13.17 -18.96
C THR A 255 -24.40 -13.96 -17.68
N GLY A 256 -24.18 -15.28 -17.68
CA GLY A 256 -24.22 -16.10 -16.47
C GLY A 256 -23.25 -15.62 -15.40
N VAL A 257 -22.00 -15.31 -15.76
CA VAL A 257 -21.02 -14.74 -14.81
C VAL A 257 -21.42 -13.34 -14.34
N LEU A 258 -21.85 -12.46 -15.25
CA LEU A 258 -22.27 -11.10 -14.88
C LEU A 258 -23.47 -11.13 -13.93
N VAL A 259 -24.47 -11.98 -14.19
CA VAL A 259 -25.66 -12.13 -13.34
C VAL A 259 -25.27 -12.69 -11.98
N PHE A 260 -24.43 -13.73 -11.92
CA PHE A 260 -23.96 -14.29 -10.66
C PHE A 260 -23.22 -13.24 -9.81
N LEU A 261 -22.29 -12.50 -10.41
CA LEU A 261 -21.56 -11.44 -9.72
C LEU A 261 -22.48 -10.27 -9.32
N MET A 262 -23.52 -9.97 -10.10
CA MET A 262 -24.52 -8.96 -9.73
C MET A 262 -25.35 -9.40 -8.52
N VAL A 263 -25.75 -10.67 -8.45
CA VAL A 263 -26.42 -11.24 -7.27
C VAL A 263 -25.51 -11.09 -6.04
N LEU A 264 -24.23 -11.46 -6.14
CA LEU A 264 -23.27 -11.27 -5.06
C LEU A 264 -23.10 -9.80 -4.63
N TYR A 265 -23.09 -8.87 -5.60
CA TYR A 265 -22.98 -7.44 -5.30
C TYR A 265 -24.20 -6.91 -4.54
N ILE A 266 -25.41 -7.36 -4.90
CA ILE A 266 -26.66 -6.97 -4.21
C ILE A 266 -26.73 -7.61 -2.81
N SER A 267 -26.09 -8.77 -2.59
CA SER A 267 -26.00 -9.41 -1.29
C SER A 267 -25.00 -8.76 -0.33
N VAL A 268 -24.28 -7.71 -0.73
CA VAL A 268 -23.35 -7.01 0.16
C VAL A 268 -24.10 -6.40 1.36
N PRO A 269 -23.67 -6.63 2.60
CA PRO A 269 -24.36 -6.10 3.77
C PRO A 269 -24.39 -4.58 3.82
N LYS A 270 -25.57 -4.01 4.13
CA LYS A 270 -25.77 -2.55 4.23
C LYS A 270 -24.87 -1.87 5.27
N TRP A 271 -24.46 -2.58 6.32
CA TRP A 271 -23.58 -2.01 7.34
C TRP A 271 -22.20 -1.66 6.78
N MET A 272 -21.65 -2.46 5.84
CA MET A 272 -20.37 -2.16 5.19
C MET A 272 -20.46 -0.88 4.35
N GLU A 273 -21.57 -0.71 3.65
CA GLU A 273 -21.82 0.51 2.87
C GLU A 273 -21.90 1.73 3.78
N PHE A 274 -22.62 1.64 4.90
CA PHE A 274 -22.75 2.74 5.85
C PHE A 274 -21.40 3.20 6.41
N GLN A 275 -20.56 2.26 6.87
CA GLN A 275 -19.23 2.55 7.40
C GLN A 275 -18.33 3.24 6.38
N THR A 276 -18.28 2.69 5.17
CA THR A 276 -17.42 3.23 4.11
C THR A 276 -17.95 4.56 3.57
N ASN A 277 -19.28 4.78 3.52
CA ASN A 277 -19.88 6.07 3.19
C ASN A 277 -19.53 7.14 4.24
N TYR A 278 -19.57 6.80 5.52
CA TYR A 278 -19.14 7.70 6.59
C TYR A 278 -17.71 8.18 6.36
N ASN A 279 -16.78 7.24 6.19
CA ASN A 279 -15.37 7.58 5.95
C ASN A 279 -15.19 8.39 4.66
N SER A 280 -15.94 8.08 3.60
CA SER A 280 -15.87 8.83 2.33
C SER A 280 -16.25 10.29 2.48
N VAL A 281 -17.25 10.60 3.32
CA VAL A 281 -17.73 11.96 3.56
C VAL A 281 -16.82 12.68 4.56
N PHE A 282 -16.69 12.13 5.77
CA PHE A 282 -16.11 12.84 6.92
C PHE A 282 -14.58 12.72 6.98
N PHE A 283 -14.05 11.59 6.50
CA PHE A 283 -12.61 11.30 6.39
C PHE A 283 -12.10 11.36 4.94
N GLY A 284 -12.91 11.91 4.03
CA GLY A 284 -12.58 12.12 2.62
C GLY A 284 -12.99 13.50 2.14
N VAL A 285 -14.26 13.68 1.75
CA VAL A 285 -14.79 14.93 1.19
C VAL A 285 -14.54 16.14 2.10
N LEU A 286 -14.76 16.01 3.41
CA LEU A 286 -14.60 17.12 4.36
C LEU A 286 -13.21 17.18 4.98
N ARG A 287 -12.35 16.19 4.70
CA ARG A 287 -11.05 16.02 5.34
C ARG A 287 -10.10 17.19 5.05
N ASN A 288 -9.57 17.79 6.11
CA ASN A 288 -8.63 18.92 6.09
C ASN A 288 -9.14 20.12 5.27
N LYS A 289 -10.45 20.42 5.37
CA LYS A 289 -11.06 21.59 4.75
C LYS A 289 -11.24 22.73 5.75
N ASP A 290 -11.12 23.96 5.28
CA ASP A 290 -11.45 25.14 6.10
C ASP A 290 -12.96 25.20 6.39
N GLU A 291 -13.39 26.10 7.28
CA GLU A 291 -14.80 26.19 7.68
C GLU A 291 -15.73 26.54 6.52
N ARG A 292 -15.31 27.43 5.62
CA ARG A 292 -16.09 27.84 4.46
C ARG A 292 -16.30 26.69 3.48
N GLN A 293 -15.23 26.00 3.11
CA GLN A 293 -15.27 24.81 2.25
C GLN A 293 -16.07 23.68 2.88
N THR A 294 -15.97 23.52 4.21
CA THR A 294 -16.77 22.51 4.94
C THR A 294 -18.27 22.79 4.78
N GLN A 295 -18.69 24.05 4.91
CA GLN A 295 -20.09 24.44 4.74
C GLN A 295 -20.57 24.22 3.31
N GLU A 296 -19.79 24.65 2.32
CA GLU A 296 -20.06 24.46 0.89
C GLU A 296 -20.25 22.98 0.55
N TYR A 297 -19.30 22.12 0.92
CA TYR A 297 -19.35 20.71 0.56
C TYR A 297 -20.44 19.91 1.29
N VAL A 298 -20.79 20.32 2.52
CA VAL A 298 -21.95 19.76 3.23
C VAL A 298 -23.25 20.12 2.49
N GLN A 299 -23.38 21.35 1.99
CA GLN A 299 -24.54 21.77 1.19
C GLN A 299 -24.59 21.05 -0.16
N ASP A 300 -23.47 20.89 -0.86
CA ASP A 300 -23.40 20.18 -2.15
C ASP A 300 -23.77 18.70 -2.05
N LEU A 301 -23.48 18.07 -0.89
CA LEU A 301 -23.90 16.71 -0.57
C LEU A 301 -25.35 16.62 -0.06
N ASN A 302 -26.04 17.76 0.12
CA ASN A 302 -27.35 17.88 0.75
C ASN A 302 -27.39 17.27 2.16
N LEU A 303 -26.36 17.55 2.96
CA LEU A 303 -26.25 17.10 4.34
C LEU A 303 -26.67 18.20 5.34
N PRO A 304 -27.26 17.82 6.49
CA PRO A 304 -27.58 18.78 7.55
C PRO A 304 -26.34 19.50 8.10
N HIS A 305 -26.50 20.77 8.47
CA HIS A 305 -25.42 21.63 8.97
C HIS A 305 -24.70 21.06 10.21
N TYR A 306 -25.38 20.32 11.10
CA TYR A 306 -24.75 19.77 12.31
C TYR A 306 -23.64 18.76 12.00
N MET A 307 -23.69 18.10 10.82
CA MET A 307 -22.70 17.10 10.42
C MET A 307 -21.32 17.69 10.11
N GLN A 308 -21.20 19.03 9.97
CA GLN A 308 -19.90 19.69 9.81
C GLN A 308 -18.95 19.41 10.98
N LYS A 309 -19.49 19.17 12.18
CA LYS A 309 -18.71 18.83 13.38
C LYS A 309 -18.02 17.47 13.30
N LEU A 310 -18.47 16.60 12.39
CA LEU A 310 -17.87 15.29 12.13
C LEU A 310 -16.74 15.37 11.10
N LYS A 311 -16.37 16.57 10.63
CA LYS A 311 -15.18 16.73 9.79
C LYS A 311 -13.96 16.09 10.49
N ASN A 312 -13.08 15.48 9.70
CA ASN A 312 -11.82 14.87 10.13
C ASN A 312 -11.97 13.61 10.99
N THR A 313 -13.18 13.07 11.17
CA THR A 313 -13.39 11.83 11.93
C THR A 313 -13.59 10.63 11.02
N ASN A 314 -13.18 9.44 11.49
CA ASN A 314 -13.51 8.17 10.85
C ASN A 314 -14.54 7.39 11.68
N TYR A 315 -15.18 6.40 11.06
CA TYR A 315 -16.28 5.63 11.65
C TYR A 315 -15.91 4.88 12.93
N TYR A 316 -14.64 4.52 13.09
CA TYR A 316 -14.15 3.69 14.19
C TYR A 316 -13.68 4.50 15.40
N MET A 317 -13.76 5.84 15.35
CA MET A 317 -13.38 6.69 16.47
C MET A 317 -14.38 6.56 17.63
N PRO A 318 -13.90 6.42 18.89
CA PRO A 318 -14.78 6.44 20.06
C PRO A 318 -15.60 7.73 20.20
N SER A 319 -15.00 8.87 19.83
CA SER A 319 -15.60 10.21 19.97
C SER A 319 -16.88 10.42 19.16
N VAL A 320 -17.10 9.66 18.08
CA VAL A 320 -18.28 9.80 17.22
C VAL A 320 -19.34 8.74 17.48
N LYS A 321 -19.06 7.75 18.33
CA LYS A 321 -19.90 6.56 18.54
C LYS A 321 -21.31 6.93 19.00
N GLU A 322 -21.45 7.93 19.86
CA GLU A 322 -22.75 8.41 20.32
C GLU A 322 -23.53 9.07 19.17
N THR A 323 -22.89 9.99 18.43
CA THR A 323 -23.52 10.69 17.31
C THR A 323 -23.98 9.73 16.21
N ILE A 324 -23.13 8.78 15.80
CA ILE A 324 -23.47 7.85 14.71
C ILE A 324 -24.57 6.83 15.07
N ASN A 325 -24.78 6.61 16.36
CA ASN A 325 -25.84 5.73 16.86
C ASN A 325 -27.16 6.46 17.11
N SER A 326 -27.17 7.80 17.08
CA SER A 326 -28.42 8.56 17.15
C SER A 326 -29.33 8.27 15.96
N GLU A 327 -30.64 8.19 16.20
CA GLU A 327 -31.64 7.95 15.15
C GLU A 327 -31.62 9.06 14.10
N GLN A 328 -31.51 10.32 14.55
CA GLN A 328 -31.40 11.49 13.68
C GLN A 328 -30.25 11.34 12.67
N PHE A 329 -29.05 10.99 13.14
CA PHE A 329 -27.91 10.81 12.24
C PHE A 329 -28.13 9.69 11.24
N ARG A 330 -28.65 8.54 11.70
CA ARG A 330 -28.90 7.39 10.83
C ARG A 330 -29.91 7.70 9.74
N GLU A 331 -31.01 8.38 10.08
CA GLU A 331 -32.03 8.78 9.12
C GLU A 331 -31.46 9.78 8.09
N ASP A 332 -30.83 10.85 8.56
CA ASP A 332 -30.25 11.88 7.69
C ASP A 332 -29.17 11.33 6.77
N PHE A 333 -28.27 10.50 7.31
CA PHE A 333 -27.12 9.96 6.60
C PHE A 333 -27.49 8.79 5.67
N SER A 334 -28.59 8.07 5.92
CA SER A 334 -29.08 6.99 5.04
C SER A 334 -29.33 7.44 3.59
N LYS A 335 -29.52 8.74 3.38
CA LYS A 335 -29.72 9.36 2.07
C LYS A 335 -28.43 9.43 1.25
N ILE A 336 -27.25 9.22 1.84
CA ILE A 336 -25.95 9.23 1.16
C ILE A 336 -25.64 7.84 0.62
N ASN A 337 -25.17 7.81 -0.64
CA ASN A 337 -24.68 6.62 -1.30
C ASN A 337 -23.43 6.94 -2.15
N LYS A 338 -22.75 5.89 -2.63
CA LYS A 338 -21.53 6.03 -3.45
C LYS A 338 -21.75 6.86 -4.72
N PHE A 339 -22.94 6.80 -5.31
CA PHE A 339 -23.25 7.57 -6.52
C PHE A 339 -23.27 9.08 -6.24
N LYS A 340 -23.88 9.53 -5.14
CA LYS A 340 -23.87 10.95 -4.72
C LYS A 340 -22.44 11.44 -4.46
N ILE A 341 -21.62 10.64 -3.79
CA ILE A 341 -20.22 10.97 -3.50
C ILE A 341 -19.40 11.05 -4.80
N ALA A 342 -19.58 10.09 -5.72
CA ALA A 342 -18.93 10.14 -7.03
C ALA A 342 -19.34 11.38 -7.83
N MET A 343 -20.64 11.70 -7.83
CA MET A 343 -21.17 12.90 -8.51
C MET A 343 -20.62 14.19 -7.90
N PHE A 344 -20.42 14.24 -6.59
CA PHE A 344 -19.74 15.34 -5.92
C PHE A 344 -18.34 15.54 -6.53
N TYR A 345 -17.49 14.51 -6.56
CA TYR A 345 -16.15 14.65 -7.14
C TYR A 345 -16.15 15.06 -8.62
N LEU A 346 -17.14 14.63 -9.41
CA LEU A 346 -17.31 15.07 -10.80
C LEU A 346 -17.67 16.56 -10.92
N LYS A 347 -18.41 17.11 -9.95
CA LYS A 347 -18.71 18.55 -9.87
C LYS A 347 -17.53 19.39 -9.37
N HIS A 348 -16.60 18.78 -8.63
CA HIS A 348 -15.40 19.43 -8.09
C HIS A 348 -14.10 18.78 -8.63
N PRO A 349 -13.82 18.84 -9.95
CA PRO A 349 -12.71 18.09 -10.56
C PRO A 349 -11.32 18.53 -10.07
N GLY A 350 -11.11 19.82 -9.81
CA GLY A 350 -9.84 20.32 -9.25
C GLY A 350 -9.57 19.76 -7.85
N TYR A 351 -10.62 19.72 -7.02
CA TYR A 351 -10.54 19.10 -5.70
C TYR A 351 -10.33 17.59 -5.79
N PHE A 352 -10.99 16.92 -6.75
CA PHE A 352 -10.78 15.50 -6.95
C PHE A 352 -9.34 15.17 -7.35
N LEU A 353 -8.70 16.00 -8.19
CA LEU A 353 -7.28 15.86 -8.53
C LEU A 353 -6.35 15.99 -7.30
N GLU A 354 -6.65 16.91 -6.37
CA GLU A 354 -5.95 17.00 -5.07
C GLU A 354 -6.04 15.68 -4.30
N LYS A 355 -7.21 15.03 -4.31
CA LYS A 355 -7.42 13.76 -3.62
C LYS A 355 -6.77 12.57 -4.32
N LEU A 356 -6.78 12.55 -5.65
CA LEU A 356 -6.04 11.56 -6.42
C LEU A 356 -4.52 11.68 -6.22
N HIS A 357 -4.00 12.87 -5.90
CA HIS A 357 -2.60 13.01 -5.49
C HIS A 357 -2.30 12.23 -4.20
N ILE A 358 -3.21 12.24 -3.21
CA ILE A 358 -3.09 11.40 -2.00
C ILE A 358 -3.11 9.91 -2.37
N THR A 359 -3.98 9.52 -3.29
CA THR A 359 -3.99 8.15 -3.81
C THR A 359 -2.65 7.77 -4.45
N ALA A 360 -2.09 8.65 -5.30
CA ALA A 360 -0.79 8.43 -5.94
C ALA A 360 0.30 8.18 -4.89
N LEU A 361 0.40 9.05 -3.88
CA LEU A 361 1.40 8.95 -2.81
C LEU A 361 1.36 7.61 -2.06
N ASN A 362 0.17 7.03 -1.88
CA ASN A 362 0.00 5.72 -1.24
C ASN A 362 0.27 4.52 -2.18
N SER A 363 0.39 4.76 -3.49
CA SER A 363 0.60 3.68 -4.46
C SER A 363 2.07 3.29 -4.64
N GLY A 364 3.02 4.00 -4.02
CA GLY A 364 4.46 3.70 -4.10
C GLY A 364 4.92 2.43 -3.37
N MET A 365 4.09 1.90 -2.45
CA MET A 365 4.39 0.69 -1.68
C MET A 365 3.35 -0.39 -1.96
N ILE A 366 3.78 -1.66 -2.03
CA ILE A 366 2.89 -2.79 -2.39
C ILE A 366 2.01 -3.21 -1.22
N ARG A 367 2.61 -3.39 -0.04
CA ARG A 367 1.94 -3.85 1.17
C ARG A 367 1.73 -2.69 2.16
N PRO A 368 0.67 -2.74 2.99
CA PRO A 368 0.45 -1.74 4.03
C PRO A 368 1.57 -1.75 5.08
N VAL A 369 2.13 -0.57 5.37
CA VAL A 369 3.29 -0.40 6.28
C VAL A 369 2.92 -0.20 7.75
N TYR A 370 1.68 -0.51 8.12
CA TYR A 370 1.22 -0.58 9.52
C TYR A 370 0.97 -2.02 9.97
N LEU A 371 1.25 -3.00 9.11
CA LEU A 371 1.06 -4.42 9.40
C LEU A 371 2.41 -5.12 9.52
N SER A 372 2.72 -5.63 10.71
CA SER A 372 3.93 -6.41 10.96
C SER A 372 3.95 -7.67 10.09
N ASN A 373 5.15 -8.22 9.87
CA ASN A 373 5.31 -9.48 9.17
C ASN A 373 5.79 -10.62 10.06
N TYR A 374 6.36 -10.32 11.22
CA TYR A 374 6.85 -11.31 12.16
C TYR A 374 6.05 -11.35 13.46
N GLY A 375 6.10 -12.53 14.09
CA GLY A 375 5.45 -12.83 15.36
C GLY A 375 6.15 -12.25 16.59
N PRO A 376 5.75 -12.66 17.79
CA PRO A 376 6.18 -12.06 19.06
C PRO A 376 7.66 -12.30 19.41
N GLN A 377 8.35 -13.16 18.67
CA GLN A 377 9.79 -13.38 18.79
C GLN A 377 10.63 -12.21 18.27
N GLU A 378 10.05 -11.38 17.40
CA GLU A 378 10.68 -10.17 16.88
C GLU A 378 10.07 -8.92 17.55
N PRO A 379 10.78 -7.78 17.55
CA PRO A 379 10.19 -6.51 17.94
C PRO A 379 8.90 -6.21 17.17
N ARG A 380 7.94 -5.55 17.81
CA ARG A 380 6.68 -5.18 17.15
C ARG A 380 6.93 -4.33 15.91
N LEU A 381 6.04 -4.48 14.94
CA LEU A 381 6.11 -3.79 13.66
C LEU A 381 7.44 -4.01 12.91
N THR A 382 7.80 -5.28 12.70
CA THR A 382 9.00 -5.66 11.94
C THR A 382 8.60 -6.24 10.59
N PHE A 383 9.24 -5.74 9.53
CA PHE A 383 8.91 -6.09 8.15
C PHE A 383 9.91 -7.08 7.57
N CYS A 384 9.40 -8.04 6.79
CA CYS A 384 10.24 -9.00 6.08
C CYS A 384 10.74 -8.38 4.76
N THR A 385 12.05 -8.36 4.58
CA THR A 385 12.70 -7.82 3.36
C THR A 385 13.27 -8.91 2.44
N THR A 386 13.06 -10.19 2.80
CA THR A 386 13.50 -11.34 2.00
C THR A 386 12.89 -11.26 0.60
N PHE A 387 13.72 -11.17 -0.43
CA PHE A 387 13.27 -11.03 -1.83
C PHE A 387 12.44 -9.75 -2.12
N GLU A 388 12.68 -8.63 -1.41
CA GLU A 388 12.07 -7.31 -1.68
C GLU A 388 12.80 -6.54 -2.80
N PHE A 389 12.85 -7.12 -4.01
CA PHE A 389 13.51 -6.48 -5.15
C PHE A 389 12.62 -5.45 -5.84
N TRP A 390 11.39 -5.84 -6.21
CA TRP A 390 10.47 -4.99 -6.94
C TRP A 390 9.84 -3.94 -6.02
N GLY A 391 9.48 -4.30 -4.79
CA GLY A 391 8.99 -3.37 -3.79
C GLY A 391 10.00 -2.27 -3.48
N GLY A 392 11.29 -2.62 -3.36
CA GLY A 392 12.39 -1.66 -3.21
C GLY A 392 12.54 -0.72 -4.40
N LEU A 393 12.51 -1.27 -5.62
CA LEU A 393 12.58 -0.47 -6.86
C LEU A 393 11.37 0.47 -7.01
N ARG A 394 10.17 -0.02 -6.66
CA ARG A 394 8.92 0.75 -6.73
C ARG A 394 8.97 2.02 -5.88
N LYS A 395 9.58 1.97 -4.69
CA LYS A 395 9.76 3.13 -3.80
C LYS A 395 10.68 4.22 -4.40
N ILE A 396 11.52 3.87 -5.37
CA ILE A 396 12.46 4.80 -6.04
C ILE A 396 11.83 5.35 -7.33
N LEU A 397 11.05 4.54 -8.02
CA LEU A 397 10.32 4.93 -9.23
C LEU A 397 9.17 5.89 -8.88
N PRO A 398 8.73 6.75 -9.82
CA PRO A 398 7.70 7.77 -9.59
C PRO A 398 6.27 7.22 -9.44
N PHE A 399 6.08 6.00 -8.92
CA PHE A 399 4.74 5.46 -8.65
C PHE A 399 3.97 6.28 -7.62
N ASP A 400 4.66 7.02 -6.75
CA ASP A 400 4.05 7.98 -5.83
C ASP A 400 3.58 9.28 -6.51
N GLN A 401 3.89 9.49 -7.79
CA GLN A 401 3.55 10.68 -8.56
C GLN A 401 2.28 10.49 -9.38
N LEU A 402 1.37 11.47 -9.30
CA LEU A 402 0.10 11.44 -10.03
C LEU A 402 0.30 11.37 -11.56
N TRP A 403 1.21 12.18 -12.10
CA TRP A 403 1.48 12.24 -13.54
C TRP A 403 1.98 10.91 -14.10
N PHE A 404 2.79 10.16 -13.34
CA PHE A 404 3.38 8.91 -13.79
C PHE A 404 2.35 7.79 -13.89
N ASN A 405 1.44 7.73 -12.92
CA ASN A 405 0.29 6.84 -12.93
C ASN A 405 -0.59 7.08 -14.17
N PHE A 406 -0.86 8.34 -14.52
CA PHE A 406 -1.57 8.66 -15.77
C PHE A 406 -0.76 8.33 -17.02
N LEU A 407 0.57 8.53 -16.99
CA LEU A 407 1.44 8.23 -18.11
C LEU A 407 1.44 6.74 -18.47
N ILE A 408 1.55 5.84 -17.49
CA ILE A 408 1.53 4.38 -17.75
C ILE A 408 0.19 3.94 -18.32
N MET A 409 -0.93 4.49 -17.82
CA MET A 409 -2.28 4.21 -18.33
C MET A 409 -2.45 4.72 -19.76
N LEU A 410 -1.99 5.94 -20.06
CA LEU A 410 -2.04 6.51 -21.40
C LEU A 410 -1.15 5.73 -22.38
N ALA A 411 0.07 5.35 -21.96
CA ALA A 411 1.02 4.63 -22.79
C ALA A 411 0.45 3.28 -23.25
N VAL A 412 -0.12 2.50 -22.32
CA VAL A 412 -0.72 1.20 -22.67
C VAL A 412 -1.97 1.36 -23.53
N PHE A 413 -2.82 2.36 -23.24
CA PHE A 413 -4.00 2.67 -24.05
C PHE A 413 -3.61 2.97 -25.49
N VAL A 414 -2.73 3.95 -25.69
CA VAL A 414 -2.30 4.41 -27.02
C VAL A 414 -1.66 3.25 -27.78
N TYR A 415 -0.78 2.48 -27.15
CA TYR A 415 -0.11 1.37 -27.82
C TYR A 415 -1.10 0.29 -28.29
N LEU A 416 -1.96 -0.22 -27.40
CA LEU A 416 -2.90 -1.29 -27.74
C LEU A 416 -3.96 -0.81 -28.73
N PHE A 417 -4.49 0.40 -28.55
CA PHE A 417 -5.45 0.98 -29.48
C PHE A 417 -4.84 1.14 -30.87
N TYR A 418 -3.63 1.69 -30.96
CA TYR A 418 -2.90 1.84 -32.21
C TYR A 418 -2.63 0.49 -32.89
N LYS A 419 -2.23 -0.54 -32.14
CA LYS A 419 -2.10 -1.91 -32.66
C LYS A 419 -3.42 -2.43 -33.22
N GLY A 420 -4.54 -2.18 -32.52
CA GLY A 420 -5.87 -2.50 -33.00
C GLY A 420 -6.18 -1.82 -34.34
N VAL A 421 -5.89 -0.52 -34.48
CA VAL A 421 -6.14 0.25 -35.71
C VAL A 421 -5.33 -0.28 -36.89
N ILE A 422 -4.04 -0.60 -36.71
CA ILE A 422 -3.21 -1.14 -37.82
C ILE A 422 -3.76 -2.49 -38.28
N VAL A 423 -4.03 -3.39 -37.33
CA VAL A 423 -4.42 -4.77 -37.63
C VAL A 423 -5.86 -4.84 -38.15
N TYR A 424 -6.66 -3.77 -38.03
CA TYR A 424 -8.07 -3.75 -38.45
C TYR A 424 -8.30 -4.22 -39.89
N LYS A 425 -7.46 -3.79 -40.82
CA LYS A 425 -7.58 -4.18 -42.24
C LYS A 425 -7.15 -5.63 -42.50
N GLU A 426 -6.23 -6.16 -41.69
CA GLU A 426 -5.65 -7.50 -41.86
C GLU A 426 -6.45 -8.57 -41.11
N ASN A 427 -6.88 -8.28 -39.89
CA ASN A 427 -7.57 -9.20 -39.01
C ASN A 427 -8.51 -8.43 -38.05
N ARG A 428 -9.78 -8.34 -38.42
CA ARG A 428 -10.81 -7.65 -37.63
C ARG A 428 -10.96 -8.20 -36.22
N VAL A 429 -10.80 -9.52 -36.02
CA VAL A 429 -10.89 -10.15 -34.70
C VAL A 429 -9.81 -9.59 -33.77
N LYS A 430 -8.55 -9.68 -34.20
CA LYS A 430 -7.41 -9.17 -33.41
C LYS A 430 -7.53 -7.67 -33.15
N ALA A 431 -8.03 -6.91 -34.13
CA ALA A 431 -8.25 -5.48 -33.97
C ALA A 431 -9.25 -5.16 -32.85
N PHE A 432 -10.43 -5.80 -32.86
CA PHE A 432 -11.42 -5.61 -31.79
C PHE A 432 -10.93 -6.08 -30.43
N LEU A 433 -10.17 -7.18 -30.38
CA LEU A 433 -9.55 -7.64 -29.12
C LEU A 433 -8.52 -6.63 -28.59
N PHE A 434 -7.66 -6.06 -29.44
CA PHE A 434 -6.69 -5.05 -29.02
C PHE A 434 -7.35 -3.75 -28.55
N MET A 435 -8.36 -3.26 -29.28
CA MET A 435 -9.13 -2.07 -28.86
C MET A 435 -9.91 -2.33 -27.56
N GLY A 436 -10.52 -3.50 -27.43
CA GLY A 436 -11.21 -3.93 -26.22
C GLY A 436 -10.27 -4.05 -25.03
N ALA A 437 -9.07 -4.61 -25.22
CA ALA A 437 -8.05 -4.68 -24.17
C ALA A 437 -7.52 -3.30 -23.77
N ALA A 438 -7.34 -2.38 -24.74
CA ALA A 438 -6.95 -0.99 -24.45
C ALA A 438 -7.97 -0.32 -23.52
N LEU A 439 -9.27 -0.43 -23.84
CA LEU A 439 -10.35 0.10 -23.03
C LEU A 439 -10.41 -0.59 -21.66
N ALA A 440 -10.43 -1.93 -21.64
CA ALA A 440 -10.50 -2.72 -20.42
C ALA A 440 -9.37 -2.41 -19.43
N ILE A 441 -8.11 -2.51 -19.86
CA ILE A 441 -6.94 -2.31 -18.97
C ILE A 441 -6.94 -0.89 -18.41
N THR A 442 -7.18 0.11 -19.27
CA THR A 442 -7.15 1.53 -18.87
C THR A 442 -8.32 1.89 -17.96
N SER A 443 -9.54 1.44 -18.28
CA SER A 443 -10.71 1.70 -17.43
C SER A 443 -10.60 0.99 -16.08
N CYS A 444 -10.04 -0.22 -16.04
CA CYS A 444 -9.83 -0.97 -14.80
C CYS A 444 -8.76 -0.31 -13.93
N ALA A 445 -7.64 0.11 -14.53
CA ALA A 445 -6.61 0.86 -13.80
C ALA A 445 -7.17 2.18 -13.25
N PHE A 446 -7.92 2.93 -14.05
CA PHE A 446 -8.55 4.17 -13.62
C PHE A 446 -9.59 3.95 -12.50
N TYR A 447 -10.42 2.91 -12.62
CA TYR A 447 -11.37 2.50 -11.57
C TYR A 447 -10.63 2.15 -10.28
N ASN A 448 -9.62 1.28 -10.34
CA ASN A 448 -8.84 0.86 -9.18
C ASN A 448 -8.06 2.03 -8.55
N PHE A 449 -7.71 3.05 -9.32
CA PHE A 449 -7.08 4.27 -8.82
C PHE A 449 -8.07 5.22 -8.15
N CYS A 450 -9.25 5.45 -8.75
CA CYS A 450 -10.19 6.45 -8.26
C CYS A 450 -11.05 5.95 -7.09
N ILE A 451 -11.52 4.71 -7.18
CA ILE A 451 -12.57 4.19 -6.31
C ILE A 451 -12.14 4.02 -4.86
N PRO A 452 -10.92 3.60 -4.51
CA PRO A 452 -10.50 3.53 -3.10
C PRO A 452 -10.76 4.83 -2.33
N TYR A 453 -10.42 5.98 -2.94
CA TYR A 453 -10.66 7.29 -2.31
C TYR A 453 -12.15 7.66 -2.32
N ILE A 454 -12.85 7.47 -3.43
CA ILE A 454 -14.29 7.79 -3.52
C ILE A 454 -15.10 6.94 -2.52
N ALA A 455 -14.70 5.69 -2.31
CA ALA A 455 -15.45 4.71 -1.54
C ALA A 455 -15.07 4.68 -0.05
N ASN A 456 -13.89 5.15 0.37
CA ASN A 456 -13.53 5.13 1.79
C ASN A 456 -12.78 6.39 2.28
N GLY A 457 -12.64 7.41 1.44
CA GLY A 457 -11.82 8.58 1.75
C GLY A 457 -10.37 8.18 1.99
N GLU A 458 -9.76 8.71 3.05
CA GLU A 458 -8.40 8.33 3.45
C GLU A 458 -8.35 7.10 4.37
N GLY A 459 -9.48 6.47 4.67
CA GLY A 459 -9.54 5.28 5.53
C GLY A 459 -8.90 4.07 4.85
N ASP A 460 -7.88 3.47 5.47
CA ASP A 460 -7.19 2.27 4.99
C ASP A 460 -6.82 2.31 3.49
N ILE A 461 -6.51 3.50 2.97
CA ILE A 461 -6.32 3.71 1.53
C ILE A 461 -5.18 2.85 0.97
N ALA A 462 -4.09 2.69 1.72
CA ALA A 462 -2.95 1.86 1.32
C ALA A 462 -3.36 0.39 1.07
N LYS A 463 -4.25 -0.16 1.90
CA LYS A 463 -4.78 -1.51 1.72
C LYS A 463 -5.70 -1.60 0.50
N HIS A 464 -6.61 -0.63 0.35
CA HIS A 464 -7.57 -0.63 -0.75
C HIS A 464 -6.92 -0.40 -2.13
N LEU A 465 -5.69 0.10 -2.18
CA LEU A 465 -4.93 0.29 -3.41
C LEU A 465 -4.25 -0.96 -3.96
N PHE A 466 -4.28 -2.10 -3.26
CA PHE A 466 -3.62 -3.33 -3.72
C PHE A 466 -4.00 -3.70 -5.18
N SER A 467 -5.29 -3.63 -5.53
CA SER A 467 -5.78 -3.90 -6.89
C SER A 467 -5.18 -2.93 -7.93
N TYR A 468 -5.01 -1.67 -7.56
CA TYR A 468 -4.39 -0.67 -8.43
C TYR A 468 -2.90 -0.93 -8.61
N ILE A 469 -2.18 -1.16 -7.50
CA ILE A 469 -0.75 -1.46 -7.52
C ILE A 469 -0.47 -2.65 -8.42
N GLN A 470 -1.21 -3.74 -8.23
CA GLN A 470 -1.14 -4.91 -9.11
C GLN A 470 -1.45 -4.57 -10.58
N SER A 471 -2.48 -3.77 -10.84
CA SER A 471 -2.83 -3.37 -12.21
C SER A 471 -1.72 -2.53 -12.88
N ALA A 472 -1.17 -1.54 -12.17
CA ALA A 472 -0.09 -0.68 -12.64
C ALA A 472 1.18 -1.50 -12.95
N ASP A 473 1.47 -2.47 -12.10
CA ASP A 473 2.60 -3.39 -12.23
C ASP A 473 2.47 -4.28 -13.46
N PHE A 474 1.29 -4.84 -13.68
CA PHE A 474 1.02 -5.58 -14.90
C PHE A 474 1.02 -4.70 -16.16
N ILE A 475 0.62 -3.42 -16.07
CA ILE A 475 0.76 -2.48 -17.17
C ILE A 475 2.23 -2.28 -17.53
N VAL A 476 3.11 -2.10 -16.54
CA VAL A 476 4.56 -1.98 -16.77
C VAL A 476 5.11 -3.26 -17.40
N MET A 477 4.76 -4.43 -16.87
CA MET A 477 5.14 -5.73 -17.45
C MET A 477 4.68 -5.86 -18.91
N LEU A 478 3.43 -5.46 -19.19
CA LEU A 478 2.87 -5.53 -20.53
C LEU A 478 3.60 -4.58 -21.48
N LEU A 479 3.90 -3.34 -21.06
CA LEU A 479 4.69 -2.40 -21.85
C LEU A 479 6.09 -2.95 -22.17
N ILE A 480 6.76 -3.58 -21.20
CA ILE A 480 8.06 -4.25 -21.41
C ILE A 480 7.92 -5.42 -22.39
N TYR A 481 6.92 -6.29 -22.22
CA TYR A 481 6.67 -7.39 -23.15
C TYR A 481 6.45 -6.89 -24.58
N LEU A 482 5.61 -5.86 -24.74
CA LEU A 482 5.26 -5.29 -26.04
C LEU A 482 6.45 -4.59 -26.71
N LEU A 483 7.32 -3.95 -25.91
CA LEU A 483 8.61 -3.42 -26.35
C LEU A 483 9.52 -4.53 -26.88
N LEU A 484 9.73 -5.60 -26.10
CA LEU A 484 10.63 -6.69 -26.47
C LEU A 484 10.14 -7.46 -27.70
N ASP A 485 8.83 -7.68 -27.82
CA ASP A 485 8.23 -8.31 -29.00
C ASP A 485 8.33 -7.40 -30.24
N GLY A 486 8.12 -6.09 -30.07
CA GLY A 486 8.20 -5.08 -31.13
C GLY A 486 9.61 -4.82 -31.66
N VAL A 487 10.63 -4.81 -30.80
CA VAL A 487 12.05 -4.59 -31.17
C VAL A 487 12.56 -5.67 -32.13
N ILE A 488 12.00 -6.87 -32.09
CA ILE A 488 12.41 -8.00 -32.96
C ILE A 488 11.90 -7.83 -34.40
N ILE A 489 10.90 -6.98 -34.64
CA ILE A 489 10.44 -6.70 -36.02
C ILE A 489 11.37 -5.68 -36.71
N ASN A 490 12.10 -4.82 -35.98
CA ASN A 490 12.82 -3.70 -36.59
C ASN A 490 14.29 -3.94 -36.96
N VAL A 491 14.96 -4.99 -36.46
CA VAL A 491 16.38 -5.23 -36.81
C VAL A 491 16.56 -5.68 -38.26
N SER A 492 15.59 -6.37 -38.87
CA SER A 492 15.61 -6.70 -40.30
C SER A 492 14.99 -5.62 -41.20
N ILE A 493 14.47 -4.54 -40.60
CA ILE A 493 13.81 -3.44 -41.33
C ILE A 493 14.75 -2.23 -41.41
N PHE A 494 15.83 -2.12 -40.62
CA PHE A 494 16.78 -1.00 -40.74
C PHE A 494 17.44 -0.90 -42.14
N GLU A 495 17.54 -2.00 -42.88
CA GLU A 495 17.95 -1.98 -44.31
C GLU A 495 16.81 -1.66 -45.31
N ARG A 496 15.54 -1.65 -44.86
CA ARG A 496 14.34 -1.31 -45.67
C ARG A 496 13.59 -0.06 -45.18
N ILE A 497 14.10 0.66 -44.17
CA ILE A 497 13.52 1.90 -43.60
C ILE A 497 13.92 3.10 -44.46
N SER A 498 13.35 3.16 -45.66
CA SER A 498 13.24 4.40 -46.44
C SER A 498 11.77 4.78 -46.71
N LYS A 499 10.81 3.85 -46.57
CA LYS A 499 9.43 4.07 -47.08
C LYS A 499 8.25 3.88 -46.11
N ARG A 500 8.43 3.61 -44.81
CA ARG A 500 7.28 3.50 -43.86
C ARG A 500 7.44 4.33 -42.59
N LYS A 501 6.99 5.59 -42.66
CA LYS A 501 6.81 6.52 -41.50
C LYS A 501 5.86 6.02 -40.40
N ARG A 502 5.11 4.92 -40.63
CA ARG A 502 4.04 4.46 -39.72
C ARG A 502 4.53 3.70 -38.48
N VAL A 503 5.72 3.09 -38.48
CA VAL A 503 6.18 2.21 -37.37
C VAL A 503 6.95 2.96 -36.26
N LEU A 504 7.36 4.21 -36.49
CA LEU A 504 8.20 4.96 -35.54
C LEU A 504 7.48 5.43 -34.27
N ILE A 505 6.17 5.70 -34.32
CA ILE A 505 5.45 6.39 -33.23
C ILE A 505 5.31 5.54 -31.95
N PRO A 506 4.92 4.25 -31.98
CA PRO A 506 4.74 3.47 -30.75
C PRO A 506 6.07 3.08 -30.10
N VAL A 507 7.10 2.83 -30.92
CA VAL A 507 8.46 2.57 -30.44
C VAL A 507 9.04 3.85 -29.84
N ALA A 508 8.83 5.01 -30.46
CA ALA A 508 9.25 6.30 -29.90
C ALA A 508 8.52 6.63 -28.58
N LEU A 509 7.23 6.31 -28.44
CA LEU A 509 6.49 6.51 -27.18
C LEU A 509 6.95 5.57 -26.07
N ALA A 510 7.23 4.31 -26.40
CA ALA A 510 7.69 3.33 -25.42
C ALA A 510 9.19 3.51 -25.08
N CYS A 511 10.02 3.95 -26.03
CA CYS A 511 11.38 4.43 -25.76
C CYS A 511 11.36 5.75 -24.99
N GLY A 512 10.43 6.66 -25.28
CA GLY A 512 10.20 7.88 -24.51
C GLY A 512 9.82 7.58 -23.06
N PHE A 513 8.99 6.55 -22.83
CA PHE A 513 8.68 6.04 -21.50
C PHE A 513 9.92 5.51 -20.77
N CYS A 514 10.75 4.69 -21.42
CA CYS A 514 12.02 4.23 -20.84
C CYS A 514 13.01 5.39 -20.58
N ILE A 515 13.06 6.38 -21.46
CA ILE A 515 13.90 7.59 -21.28
C ILE A 515 13.37 8.42 -20.11
N ILE A 516 12.06 8.58 -19.93
CA ILE A 516 11.45 9.28 -18.79
C ILE A 516 11.74 8.52 -17.48
N LEU A 517 11.63 7.19 -17.47
CA LEU A 517 11.98 6.37 -16.29
C LEU A 517 13.45 6.55 -15.89
N VAL A 518 14.36 6.50 -16.86
CA VAL A 518 15.81 6.64 -16.62
C VAL A 518 16.17 8.09 -16.27
N SER A 519 15.60 9.08 -16.96
CA SER A 519 15.87 10.50 -16.70
C SER A 519 15.27 10.98 -15.39
N TYR A 520 14.12 10.46 -14.94
CA TYR A 520 13.60 10.73 -13.60
C TYR A 520 14.46 10.07 -12.52
N GLY A 521 14.93 8.82 -12.75
CA GLY A 521 15.92 8.18 -11.90
C GLY A 521 17.19 9.02 -11.72
N LEU A 522 17.68 9.67 -12.79
CA LEU A 522 18.81 10.59 -12.73
C LEU A 522 18.48 11.98 -12.15
N ALA A 523 17.28 12.51 -12.38
CA ALA A 523 16.85 13.83 -11.88
C ALA A 523 16.52 13.79 -10.39
N ALA A 524 15.99 12.67 -9.87
CA ALA A 524 15.79 12.44 -8.44
C ALA A 524 17.12 12.40 -7.66
N LEU A 525 18.23 12.11 -8.34
CA LEU A 525 19.58 12.20 -7.78
C LEU A 525 20.17 13.63 -7.80
N THR A 526 19.51 14.58 -8.49
CA THR A 526 20.07 15.90 -8.79
C THR A 526 19.01 17.01 -8.66
N SER A 527 18.34 17.10 -7.51
CA SER A 527 17.55 18.28 -7.17
C SER A 527 18.17 19.00 -5.97
N SER A 528 18.83 20.11 -6.24
CA SER A 528 19.10 21.17 -5.27
C SER A 528 18.83 22.50 -5.96
N ARG A 529 17.71 23.12 -5.63
CA ARG A 529 17.55 24.57 -5.79
C ARG A 529 17.38 25.17 -4.40
N LYS A 530 18.30 26.05 -4.05
CA LYS A 530 18.25 26.91 -2.87
C LYS A 530 17.96 28.34 -3.29
N THR A 531 17.26 29.04 -2.42
CA THR A 531 17.25 30.50 -2.29
C THR A 531 17.09 30.82 -0.80
N GLY A 532 18.03 31.57 -0.21
CA GLY A 532 18.02 31.97 1.21
C GLY A 532 18.88 31.13 2.17
N MET A 533 18.89 31.51 3.46
CA MET A 533 19.58 30.75 4.52
C MET A 533 18.92 29.39 4.80
N ILE A 534 17.62 29.22 4.51
CA ILE A 534 16.95 27.94 4.68
C ILE A 534 17.59 26.89 3.75
N GLY A 535 17.94 25.75 4.32
CA GLY A 535 18.70 24.68 3.70
C GLY A 535 20.22 24.85 3.78
N ALA A 536 20.74 25.98 4.27
CA ALA A 536 22.17 26.16 4.55
C ALA A 536 22.64 25.29 5.71
N PHE A 537 23.95 25.04 5.75
CA PHE A 537 24.57 24.20 6.77
C PHE A 537 25.43 25.04 7.71
N ILE A 538 25.36 24.72 9.00
CA ILE A 538 26.17 25.34 10.06
C ILE A 538 26.91 24.23 10.81
N GLU A 539 28.14 24.49 11.26
CA GLU A 539 28.90 23.60 12.14
C GLU A 539 28.99 24.23 13.54
N LEU A 540 28.46 23.54 14.55
CA LEU A 540 28.45 23.99 15.95
C LEU A 540 28.56 22.79 16.88
N GLY A 541 29.35 22.93 17.95
CA GLY A 541 29.58 21.88 18.94
C GLY A 541 30.36 20.67 18.43
N GLU A 542 30.79 19.84 19.39
CA GLU A 542 31.58 18.64 19.15
C GLU A 542 31.12 17.51 20.07
N HIS A 543 30.69 16.38 19.50
CA HIS A 543 30.25 15.21 20.24
C HIS A 543 31.13 14.01 19.89
N ASN A 544 31.71 13.36 20.91
CA ASN A 544 32.62 12.22 20.75
C ASN A 544 33.76 12.48 19.75
N GLY A 545 34.38 13.67 19.80
CA GLY A 545 35.48 14.06 18.93
C GLY A 545 35.08 14.37 17.48
N LYS A 546 33.78 14.52 17.20
CA LYS A 546 33.25 14.86 15.87
C LYS A 546 32.42 16.13 15.92
N LYS A 547 32.75 17.09 15.06
CA LYS A 547 31.95 18.30 14.85
C LYS A 547 30.55 17.96 14.39
N ILE A 548 29.55 18.67 14.91
CA ILE A 548 28.15 18.45 14.55
C ILE A 548 27.78 19.41 13.42
N THR A 549 27.32 18.87 12.30
CA THR A 549 26.75 19.66 11.20
C THR A 549 25.25 19.75 11.32
N TRP A 550 24.73 20.95 11.16
CA TRP A 550 23.33 21.32 11.28
C TRP A 550 22.81 21.84 9.95
N GLN A 551 21.54 21.58 9.65
CA GLN A 551 20.84 22.16 8.53
C GLN A 551 19.79 23.15 9.04
N ILE A 552 19.78 24.36 8.50
CA ILE A 552 18.72 25.34 8.80
C ILE A 552 17.45 24.89 8.10
N ILE A 553 16.40 24.57 8.86
CA ILE A 553 15.14 24.03 8.33
C ILE A 553 13.99 25.04 8.38
N ASN A 554 14.08 26.05 9.23
CA ASN A 554 13.07 27.08 9.39
C ASN A 554 13.67 28.38 9.96
N ASN A 555 12.95 29.50 9.80
CA ASN A 555 13.23 30.76 10.47
C ASN A 555 11.90 31.44 10.83
N GLU A 556 11.65 31.61 12.12
CA GLU A 556 10.47 32.29 12.64
C GLU A 556 10.89 33.46 13.53
N ASN A 557 10.49 34.68 13.16
CA ASN A 557 10.74 35.91 13.93
C ASN A 557 12.22 36.11 14.34
N GLY A 558 13.15 35.73 13.47
CA GLY A 558 14.59 35.86 13.74
C GLY A 558 15.15 34.78 14.65
N VAL A 559 14.43 33.66 14.85
CA VAL A 559 14.93 32.44 15.47
C VAL A 559 15.02 31.35 14.39
N TYR A 560 16.23 30.89 14.13
CA TYR A 560 16.50 29.82 13.18
C TYR A 560 16.33 28.47 13.85
N THR A 561 15.58 27.56 13.22
CA THR A 561 15.50 26.16 13.63
C THR A 561 16.52 25.34 12.86
N LEU A 562 17.38 24.64 13.57
CA LEU A 562 18.47 23.85 13.02
C LEU A 562 18.29 22.39 13.40
N LEU A 563 18.37 21.51 12.42
CA LEU A 563 18.30 20.06 12.61
C LEU A 563 19.66 19.43 12.31
N ALA A 564 20.13 18.52 13.16
CA ALA A 564 21.37 17.80 12.90
C ALA A 564 21.29 17.02 11.56
N VAL A 565 22.38 17.05 10.78
CA VAL A 565 22.45 16.41 9.47
C VAL A 565 22.49 14.90 9.58
N GLU A 566 23.14 14.35 10.60
CA GLU A 566 23.14 12.93 10.95
C GLU A 566 22.88 12.77 12.47
N PRO A 567 22.43 11.60 12.93
CA PRO A 567 22.23 11.34 14.35
C PRO A 567 23.54 11.50 15.15
N VAL A 568 23.46 12.13 16.33
CA VAL A 568 24.62 12.35 17.21
C VAL A 568 24.99 11.11 18.01
N THR A 569 23.99 10.27 18.30
CA THR A 569 24.11 8.97 18.95
C THR A 569 22.87 8.11 18.64
N LYS A 570 22.81 6.89 19.17
CA LYS A 570 21.61 6.04 19.17
C LYS A 570 21.15 5.80 20.61
N GLY A 571 19.86 5.54 20.80
CA GLY A 571 19.34 5.14 22.09
C GLY A 571 17.82 5.02 22.15
N SER A 572 17.35 4.39 23.22
CA SER A 572 15.93 4.29 23.54
C SER A 572 15.35 5.64 23.94
N PHE A 573 14.07 5.84 23.61
CA PHE A 573 13.32 7.02 24.01
C PHE A 573 13.03 7.05 25.52
N SER A 574 12.66 5.91 26.09
CA SER A 574 12.42 5.74 27.53
C SER A 574 13.38 4.74 28.15
N GLU A 575 13.42 4.72 29.48
CA GLU A 575 14.10 3.65 30.23
C GLU A 575 13.38 2.32 30.06
N SER A 576 14.14 1.23 30.18
CA SER A 576 13.62 -0.13 30.25
C SER A 576 13.15 -0.38 31.68
N VAL A 577 11.86 -0.62 31.88
CA VAL A 577 11.33 -1.05 33.19
C VAL A 577 11.11 -2.57 33.12
N PRO A 578 11.79 -3.38 33.96
CA PRO A 578 11.47 -4.80 34.07
C PRO A 578 10.05 -4.94 34.62
N SER A 579 9.11 -5.38 33.77
CA SER A 579 7.71 -5.55 34.18
C SER A 579 7.07 -6.75 33.52
N ASN A 580 6.19 -7.41 34.28
CA ASN A 580 5.33 -8.49 33.80
C ASN A 580 4.04 -7.96 33.16
N THR A 581 3.82 -6.64 33.18
CA THR A 581 2.68 -6.02 32.52
C THR A 581 3.06 -5.56 31.10
N VAL A 582 2.20 -5.87 30.14
CA VAL A 582 2.42 -5.61 28.71
C VAL A 582 2.73 -4.12 28.40
N PRO A 583 2.12 -3.10 29.05
CA PRO A 583 2.42 -1.70 28.74
C PRO A 583 3.84 -1.27 29.14
N GLU A 584 4.32 -1.69 30.32
CA GLU A 584 5.61 -1.26 30.86
C GLU A 584 6.80 -1.93 30.16
N LYS A 585 6.60 -3.15 29.62
CA LYS A 585 7.62 -3.89 28.86
C LYS A 585 8.13 -3.14 27.62
N TYR A 586 7.29 -2.32 26.97
CA TYR A 586 7.62 -1.66 25.70
C TYR A 586 8.06 -0.20 25.85
N GLY A 587 8.15 0.30 27.09
CA GLY A 587 8.51 1.68 27.40
C GLY A 587 7.35 2.67 27.29
N SER A 588 7.64 3.95 27.53
CA SER A 588 6.67 5.05 27.51
C SER A 588 6.99 6.03 26.39
N ASN A 589 5.98 6.45 25.64
CA ASN A 589 6.13 7.43 24.55
C ASN A 589 5.92 8.90 24.97
N ILE A 590 5.93 9.19 26.29
CA ILE A 590 5.75 10.54 26.82
C ILE A 590 7.08 11.29 26.79
N TRP A 591 7.16 12.39 26.02
CA TRP A 591 8.39 13.23 25.95
C TRP A 591 8.81 13.80 27.30
N VAL A 592 7.85 14.25 28.10
CA VAL A 592 8.06 15.04 29.33
C VAL A 592 9.04 14.37 30.29
N ASN A 593 8.94 13.04 30.44
CA ASN A 593 9.77 12.21 31.31
C ASN A 593 10.68 11.25 30.52
N SER A 594 10.92 11.54 29.23
CA SER A 594 11.75 10.68 28.38
C SER A 594 13.23 10.79 28.73
N LYS A 595 13.95 9.67 28.59
CA LYS A 595 15.40 9.58 28.76
C LYS A 595 16.13 10.50 27.76
N ILE A 596 15.62 10.56 26.52
CA ILE A 596 16.20 11.40 25.46
C ILE A 596 16.09 12.88 25.83
N ARG A 597 14.94 13.35 26.33
CA ARG A 597 14.78 14.75 26.73
C ARG A 597 15.78 15.14 27.83
N ALA A 598 15.95 14.27 28.83
CA ALA A 598 16.90 14.48 29.93
C ALA A 598 18.35 14.54 29.43
N TYR A 599 18.74 13.64 28.52
CA TYR A 599 20.07 13.67 27.90
C TYR A 599 20.29 14.93 27.04
N LEU A 600 19.33 15.27 26.18
CA LEU A 600 19.45 16.40 25.24
C LEU A 600 19.50 17.76 25.95
N ASN A 601 18.79 17.91 27.07
CA ASN A 601 18.77 19.15 27.87
C ASN A 601 19.69 19.05 29.11
N GLY A 602 20.59 18.07 29.14
CA GLY A 602 21.57 17.84 30.19
C GLY A 602 22.96 17.62 29.59
N ASP A 603 23.42 16.38 29.54
CA ASP A 603 24.77 16.03 29.11
C ASP A 603 25.11 16.47 27.68
N PHE A 604 24.14 16.46 26.76
CA PHE A 604 24.38 16.88 25.38
C PHE A 604 24.78 18.36 25.27
N LEU A 605 24.30 19.24 26.16
CA LEU A 605 24.65 20.66 26.16
C LEU A 605 26.14 20.89 26.45
N LYS A 606 26.83 19.95 27.10
CA LYS A 606 28.28 20.01 27.35
C LYS A 606 29.12 19.88 26.07
N CYS A 607 28.50 19.55 24.94
CA CYS A 607 29.16 19.47 23.63
C CYS A 607 29.40 20.84 22.99
N PHE A 608 28.89 21.92 23.58
CA PHE A 608 28.97 23.27 23.06
C PHE A 608 29.77 24.17 24.01
N SER A 609 30.46 25.15 23.45
CA SER A 609 31.11 26.21 24.21
C SER A 609 30.08 27.17 24.80
N ASP A 610 30.46 27.88 25.87
CA ASP A 610 29.59 28.89 26.51
C ASP A 610 29.11 29.96 25.53
N GLU A 611 29.96 30.33 24.57
CA GLU A 611 29.66 31.31 23.53
C GLU A 611 28.62 30.80 22.52
N GLU A 612 28.63 29.50 22.21
CA GLU A 612 27.61 28.85 21.37
C GLU A 612 26.30 28.71 22.14
N LEU A 613 26.37 28.29 23.42
CA LEU A 613 25.19 28.14 24.29
C LEU A 613 24.48 29.49 24.50
N ALA A 614 25.21 30.61 24.54
CA ALA A 614 24.63 31.95 24.61
C ALA A 614 23.73 32.32 23.41
N LEU A 615 23.87 31.62 22.28
CA LEU A 615 23.02 31.81 21.09
C LEU A 615 21.74 30.98 21.13
N PHE A 616 21.69 29.97 21.99
CA PHE A 616 20.58 29.02 22.05
C PHE A 616 19.36 29.68 22.68
N VAL A 617 18.19 29.32 22.18
CA VAL A 617 16.91 29.81 22.67
C VAL A 617 16.12 28.64 23.25
N SER A 618 15.69 28.78 24.50
CA SER A 618 14.67 27.88 25.04
C SER A 618 13.34 28.21 24.39
N VAL A 619 12.72 27.21 23.76
CA VAL A 619 11.46 27.37 23.04
C VAL A 619 10.32 26.68 23.76
N LYS A 620 9.15 27.31 23.76
CA LYS A 620 7.89 26.64 24.08
C LYS A 620 7.44 25.87 22.85
N HIS A 621 7.29 24.55 22.96
CA HIS A 621 6.83 23.73 21.85
C HIS A 621 5.76 22.72 22.28
N LYS A 622 5.03 22.23 21.28
CA LYS A 622 3.88 21.33 21.46
C LYS A 622 4.35 19.89 21.30
N VAL A 623 4.06 19.05 22.28
CA VAL A 623 4.27 17.60 22.19
C VAL A 623 2.92 16.90 22.21
N LEU A 624 2.68 16.09 21.18
CA LEU A 624 1.42 15.37 21.04
C LEU A 624 1.32 14.20 22.03
N LEU A 625 0.10 13.77 22.33
CA LEU A 625 -0.20 12.69 23.27
C LEU A 625 -0.89 11.52 22.55
N SER A 626 -0.65 10.30 23.02
CA SER A 626 -1.42 9.12 22.65
C SER A 626 -2.75 9.05 23.42
N SER A 627 -3.66 8.19 22.96
CA SER A 627 -5.01 8.03 23.52
C SER A 627 -5.01 7.66 25.01
N GLY A 628 -4.04 6.85 25.47
CA GLY A 628 -3.95 6.48 26.89
C GLY A 628 -3.42 7.60 27.79
N ASN A 629 -2.84 8.65 27.20
CA ASN A 629 -2.21 9.77 27.92
C ASN A 629 -3.02 11.08 27.84
N ILE A 630 -4.28 11.02 27.41
CA ILE A 630 -5.16 12.20 27.25
C ILE A 630 -5.39 12.94 28.58
N SER A 631 -5.24 12.30 29.73
CA SER A 631 -5.33 12.96 31.05
C SER A 631 -4.29 14.07 31.24
N LEU A 632 -3.17 14.04 30.52
CA LEU A 632 -2.10 15.05 30.55
C LEU A 632 -2.35 16.23 29.60
N LYS A 633 -3.48 16.23 28.87
CA LYS A 633 -3.76 17.19 27.79
C LYS A 633 -3.97 18.61 28.33
N GLU A 634 -3.25 19.56 27.74
CA GLU A 634 -3.49 20.99 27.91
C GLU A 634 -4.24 21.59 26.71
N THR A 635 -3.98 21.09 25.50
CA THR A 635 -4.51 21.65 24.25
C THR A 635 -4.95 20.55 23.28
N GLY A 636 -5.75 20.93 22.28
CA GLY A 636 -6.27 20.01 21.26
C GLY A 636 -7.58 19.33 21.64
N ASN A 637 -8.27 18.83 20.62
CA ASN A 637 -9.61 18.25 20.73
C ASN A 637 -9.77 16.92 19.96
N GLN A 638 -8.70 16.43 19.33
CA GLN A 638 -8.73 15.19 18.54
C GLN A 638 -7.40 14.42 18.59
N GLU A 639 -7.40 13.18 18.10
CA GLU A 639 -6.19 12.38 17.92
C GLU A 639 -5.43 12.79 16.63
N LEU A 640 -4.13 12.50 16.55
CA LEU A 640 -3.37 12.66 15.32
C LEU A 640 -3.43 11.38 14.48
N PHE A 641 -4.16 11.42 13.37
CA PHE A 641 -4.21 10.30 12.43
C PHE A 641 -2.84 10.00 11.82
N TRP A 642 -2.49 8.72 11.79
CA TRP A 642 -1.22 8.29 11.25
C TRP A 642 -1.20 8.30 9.72
N SER A 643 -0.10 8.81 9.16
CA SER A 643 0.27 8.65 7.76
C SER A 643 1.76 8.32 7.70
N HIS A 644 2.11 7.32 6.89
CA HIS A 644 3.50 6.98 6.62
C HIS A 644 4.18 7.95 5.64
N ILE A 645 3.40 8.77 4.93
CA ILE A 645 3.89 9.67 3.88
C ILE A 645 4.30 11.01 4.53
N PRO A 646 5.57 11.41 4.46
CA PRO A 646 6.06 12.62 5.14
C PRO A 646 5.32 13.91 4.77
N VAL A 647 5.01 14.14 3.49
CA VAL A 647 4.29 15.37 3.06
C VAL A 647 2.85 15.46 3.59
N LEU A 648 2.31 14.36 4.14
CA LEU A 648 0.95 14.26 4.68
C LEU A 648 0.91 14.10 6.20
N SER A 649 2.05 14.00 6.87
CA SER A 649 2.15 13.46 8.23
C SER A 649 1.79 14.44 9.34
N ASP A 650 1.80 15.74 9.07
CA ASP A 650 1.44 16.80 10.03
C ASP A 650 -0.02 17.25 9.91
N ARG A 651 -0.82 16.61 9.05
CA ARG A 651 -2.26 16.90 8.93
C ARG A 651 -2.93 16.57 10.26
N ASP A 652 -3.72 17.51 10.78
CA ASP A 652 -4.31 17.54 12.13
C ASP A 652 -3.39 17.94 13.30
N TYR A 653 -2.07 18.08 13.11
CA TYR A 653 -1.11 18.29 14.20
C TYR A 653 -1.50 19.44 15.15
N ASP A 654 -2.04 20.54 14.61
CA ASP A 654 -2.40 21.70 15.44
C ASP A 654 -3.61 21.47 16.35
N ASN A 655 -4.53 20.61 15.94
CA ASN A 655 -5.75 20.31 16.69
C ASN A 655 -5.61 19.07 17.56
N SER A 656 -4.51 18.34 17.42
CA SER A 656 -4.27 17.10 18.16
C SER A 656 -3.99 17.33 19.64
N TYR A 657 -4.40 16.38 20.47
CA TYR A 657 -4.15 16.37 21.92
C TYR A 657 -2.66 16.53 22.22
N ALA A 658 -2.34 17.50 23.07
CA ALA A 658 -0.96 17.88 23.34
C ALA A 658 -0.76 18.56 24.70
N VAL A 659 0.50 18.57 25.13
CA VAL A 659 1.05 19.34 26.26
C VAL A 659 2.08 20.32 25.73
N ASN A 660 2.24 21.48 26.37
CA ASN A 660 3.30 22.42 26.04
C ASN A 660 4.49 22.24 27.00
N VAL A 661 5.69 22.24 26.44
CA VAL A 661 6.94 22.11 27.20
C VAL A 661 7.94 23.17 26.78
N HIS A 662 8.86 23.50 27.68
CA HIS A 662 9.98 24.39 27.41
C HIS A 662 11.26 23.56 27.37
N ASP A 663 11.96 23.58 26.24
CA ASP A 663 13.21 22.85 26.03
C ASP A 663 14.21 23.72 25.25
N ILE A 664 15.49 23.50 25.48
CA ILE A 664 16.59 24.13 24.73
C ILE A 664 16.90 23.30 23.49
N VAL A 665 16.87 21.97 23.64
CA VAL A 665 17.11 21.00 22.57
C VAL A 665 15.92 20.03 22.49
N THR A 666 15.40 19.82 21.30
CA THR A 666 14.24 18.95 21.04
C THR A 666 14.60 17.82 20.07
N LEU A 667 13.69 16.87 19.90
CA LEU A 667 13.67 16.01 18.71
C LEU A 667 12.83 16.68 17.61
N PRO A 668 13.05 16.33 16.33
CA PRO A 668 12.22 16.82 15.25
C PRO A 668 10.77 16.39 15.43
N ASN A 669 9.84 17.31 15.18
CA ASN A 669 8.42 17.02 15.16
C ASN A 669 7.91 16.78 13.73
N LEU A 670 6.67 16.27 13.62
CA LEU A 670 6.08 15.97 12.32
C LEU A 670 5.91 17.19 11.41
N LYS A 671 5.65 18.39 11.95
CA LYS A 671 5.56 19.62 11.15
C LYS A 671 6.89 19.95 10.47
N GLN A 672 7.98 19.82 11.21
CA GLN A 672 9.33 20.04 10.68
C GLN A 672 9.64 19.04 9.56
N VAL A 673 9.39 17.74 9.79
CA VAL A 673 9.61 16.70 8.77
C VAL A 673 8.73 16.89 7.53
N ALA A 674 7.44 17.21 7.72
CA ALA A 674 6.52 17.44 6.62
C ALA A 674 6.90 18.69 5.81
N SER A 675 7.25 19.79 6.47
CA SER A 675 7.75 21.01 5.84
C SER A 675 9.03 20.75 5.05
N MET A 676 9.99 20.03 5.64
CA MET A 676 11.22 19.63 4.97
C MET A 676 10.92 18.83 3.70
N SER A 677 10.03 17.84 3.80
CA SER A 677 9.65 17.00 2.67
C SER A 677 8.97 17.80 1.55
N ARG A 678 8.04 18.71 1.87
CA ARG A 678 7.37 19.59 0.90
C ARG A 678 8.34 20.54 0.19
N ASN A 679 9.37 20.99 0.90
CA ASN A 679 10.40 21.89 0.38
C ASN A 679 11.57 21.14 -0.31
N GLY A 680 11.48 19.82 -0.48
CA GLY A 680 12.51 19.02 -1.13
C GLY A 680 13.82 18.91 -0.32
N MET A 681 13.78 19.17 0.99
CA MET A 681 14.93 18.98 1.87
C MET A 681 15.14 17.50 2.21
N LYS A 682 16.41 17.11 2.40
CA LYS A 682 16.79 15.72 2.71
C LYS A 682 16.38 15.35 4.14
N ILE A 683 15.33 14.54 4.27
CA ILE A 683 14.89 13.95 5.54
C ILE A 683 15.56 12.60 5.84
N LYS A 684 16.04 11.87 4.81
CA LYS A 684 16.68 10.55 4.99
C LYS A 684 18.05 10.67 5.66
N LYS A 685 18.34 9.77 6.60
CA LYS A 685 19.59 9.70 7.37
C LYS A 685 20.24 8.32 7.23
N ALA A 686 21.46 8.16 7.74
CA ALA A 686 22.18 6.87 7.67
C ALA A 686 21.48 5.73 8.46
N VAL A 687 20.74 6.08 9.51
CA VAL A 687 19.94 5.17 10.33
C VAL A 687 18.56 5.77 10.60
N PRO A 688 17.53 4.96 10.90
CA PRO A 688 16.26 5.51 11.37
C PRO A 688 16.46 6.41 12.58
N TYR A 689 15.62 7.43 12.74
CA TYR A 689 15.70 8.37 13.85
C TYR A 689 14.35 8.71 14.46
N TRP A 690 14.35 9.00 15.76
CA TRP A 690 13.17 9.34 16.53
C TRP A 690 12.59 10.69 16.14
N LEU A 691 11.25 10.76 16.15
CA LEU A 691 10.50 12.02 16.22
C LEU A 691 9.97 12.20 17.63
N ASP A 692 9.69 13.43 18.05
CA ASP A 692 9.07 13.70 19.36
C ASP A 692 7.60 13.24 19.47
N THR A 693 7.04 12.70 18.39
CA THR A 693 5.60 12.54 18.23
C THR A 693 5.15 11.07 18.42
N PRO A 694 4.30 10.76 19.41
CA PRO A 694 3.83 9.39 19.70
C PRO A 694 2.82 8.85 18.70
N TYR A 695 2.81 7.53 18.49
CA TYR A 695 1.74 6.88 17.74
C TYR A 695 0.43 6.96 18.53
N TYR A 696 -0.64 7.46 17.91
CA TYR A 696 -1.82 7.92 18.65
C TYR A 696 -2.54 6.81 19.41
N SER A 697 -2.60 5.58 18.87
CA SER A 697 -3.40 4.49 19.45
C SER A 697 -2.58 3.46 20.26
N ASN A 698 -1.36 3.82 20.69
CA ASN A 698 -0.48 2.95 21.49
C ASN A 698 0.44 3.81 22.37
N ASP A 699 0.48 3.55 23.68
CA ASP A 699 1.19 4.39 24.67
C ASP A 699 2.70 4.09 24.80
N SER A 700 3.19 3.12 24.05
CA SER A 700 4.61 2.73 24.04
C SER A 700 5.30 3.00 22.71
N MET A 701 4.54 3.22 21.63
CA MET A 701 5.13 3.44 20.30
C MET A 701 5.35 4.93 20.00
N LEU A 702 6.52 5.23 19.44
CA LEU A 702 6.92 6.56 18.96
C LEU A 702 7.18 6.51 17.46
N ARG A 703 6.93 7.62 16.76
CA ARG A 703 7.21 7.70 15.33
C ARG A 703 8.71 7.81 15.06
N ILE A 704 9.12 7.19 13.96
CA ILE A 704 10.47 7.29 13.40
C ILE A 704 10.39 7.71 11.94
N VAL A 705 11.43 8.39 11.46
CA VAL A 705 11.70 8.43 10.01
C VAL A 705 12.68 7.32 9.70
N GLU A 706 12.28 6.40 8.82
CA GLU A 706 13.08 5.25 8.42
C GLU A 706 14.08 5.60 7.31
N LYS A 707 15.05 4.72 7.04
CA LYS A 707 16.06 4.87 5.98
C LYS A 707 15.46 5.11 4.59
N ASP A 708 14.26 4.60 4.33
CA ASP A 708 13.55 4.82 3.07
C ASP A 708 12.89 6.22 2.99
N GLY A 709 12.87 6.96 4.09
CA GLY A 709 12.32 8.31 4.22
C GLY A 709 10.85 8.36 4.63
N TYR A 710 10.19 7.22 4.82
CA TYR A 710 8.82 7.16 5.29
C TYR A 710 8.75 7.16 6.82
N ILE A 711 7.56 7.44 7.34
CA ILE A 711 7.31 7.53 8.78
C ILE A 711 6.67 6.23 9.27
N TYR A 712 7.40 5.51 10.12
CA TYR A 712 6.91 4.30 10.80
C TYR A 712 6.84 4.54 12.30
N MET A 713 6.72 3.47 13.08
CA MET A 713 6.68 3.52 14.53
C MET A 713 7.42 2.34 15.13
N LYS A 714 8.07 2.59 16.26
CA LYS A 714 8.79 1.60 17.05
C LYS A 714 8.49 1.80 18.53
N ASP A 715 8.63 0.73 19.30
CA ASP A 715 8.50 0.77 20.75
C ASP A 715 9.59 1.66 21.35
N ALA A 716 9.22 2.49 22.32
CA ALA A 716 10.07 3.51 22.93
C ALA A 716 11.36 2.95 23.56
N ILE A 717 11.36 1.65 23.89
CA ILE A 717 12.52 0.92 24.41
C ILE A 717 13.58 0.57 23.34
N THR A 718 13.29 0.75 22.05
CA THR A 718 14.20 0.33 20.96
C THR A 718 15.51 1.13 20.99
N GLU A 719 16.66 0.45 21.13
CA GLU A 719 17.96 1.13 21.30
C GLU A 719 18.65 1.51 19.98
N ASP A 720 18.41 0.79 18.88
CA ASP A 720 19.10 1.00 17.60
C ASP A 720 18.46 2.11 16.72
N ILE A 721 17.94 3.16 17.35
CA ILE A 721 17.34 4.31 16.66
C ILE A 721 18.16 5.56 16.97
N GLY A 722 18.45 6.35 15.93
CA GLY A 722 19.24 7.58 16.01
C GLY A 722 18.53 8.72 16.74
N ILE A 723 19.30 9.49 17.48
CA ILE A 723 18.88 10.75 18.11
C ILE A 723 19.35 11.89 17.22
N VAL A 724 18.41 12.58 16.58
CA VAL A 724 18.68 13.76 15.73
C VAL A 724 18.19 14.98 16.50
N PRO A 725 19.09 15.74 17.16
CA PRO A 725 18.69 16.93 17.90
C PRO A 725 18.24 18.07 16.97
N CYS A 726 17.34 18.88 17.49
CA CYS A 726 16.87 20.13 16.92
C CYS A 726 17.17 21.26 17.91
N ILE A 727 17.83 22.33 17.43
CA ILE A 727 18.23 23.49 18.23
C ILE A 727 17.67 24.77 17.62
N TYR A 728 17.61 25.83 18.43
CA TYR A 728 17.01 27.11 18.07
C TYR A 728 18.01 28.23 18.32
N LEU A 729 18.39 28.95 17.27
CA LEU A 729 19.42 30.00 17.35
C LEU A 729 18.82 31.37 17.09
N ARG A 730 19.14 32.34 17.95
CA ARG A 730 18.81 33.75 17.69
C ARG A 730 19.60 34.26 16.48
N SER A 731 18.97 35.07 15.63
CA SER A 731 19.64 35.77 14.52
C SER A 731 20.69 36.79 15.02
N GLY A 732 21.57 37.23 14.12
CA GLY A 732 22.59 38.24 14.43
C GLY A 732 23.98 37.70 14.76
N TRP A 733 24.23 36.41 14.50
CA TRP A 733 25.57 35.83 14.55
C TRP A 733 26.40 36.17 13.31
N SER A 734 27.72 36.35 13.49
CA SER A 734 28.71 36.44 12.42
C SER A 734 29.31 35.06 12.21
N MET A 735 29.22 34.52 11.00
CA MET A 735 29.80 33.22 10.63
C MET A 735 30.46 33.30 9.26
N GLU A 736 31.60 32.63 9.11
CA GLU A 736 32.35 32.49 7.86
C GLU A 736 31.93 31.23 7.10
N GLY A 737 32.15 31.20 5.78
CA GLY A 737 31.85 30.05 4.92
C GLY A 737 30.73 30.31 3.90
N LYS A 738 30.38 29.28 3.13
CA LYS A 738 29.40 29.38 2.02
C LYS A 738 28.02 28.78 2.35
N GLY A 739 27.85 28.22 3.56
CA GLY A 739 26.61 27.54 3.95
C GLY A 739 26.29 26.29 3.10
N THR A 740 27.31 25.68 2.50
CA THR A 740 27.18 24.41 1.76
C THR A 740 27.57 23.24 2.66
N LEU A 741 27.21 22.00 2.31
CA LEU A 741 27.57 20.85 3.13
C LEU A 741 29.10 20.65 3.24
N ARG A 742 29.86 21.05 2.21
CA ARG A 742 31.34 20.95 2.18
C ARG A 742 32.03 22.15 2.83
N GLU A 743 31.41 23.31 2.75
CA GLU A 743 31.86 24.57 3.34
C GLU A 743 30.69 25.15 4.18
N PRO A 744 30.38 24.54 5.34
CA PRO A 744 29.31 25.01 6.21
C PRO A 744 29.67 26.37 6.80
N TYR A 745 28.67 27.09 7.30
CA TYR A 745 28.93 28.25 8.13
C TYR A 745 29.61 27.82 9.42
N ARG A 746 30.72 28.47 9.74
CA ARG A 746 31.51 28.26 10.95
C ARG A 746 31.66 29.59 11.66
N ARG A 747 31.67 29.54 12.98
CA ARG A 747 31.94 30.73 13.76
C ARG A 747 33.42 31.06 13.75
#